data_AF-A0A9W8D6K4-F1
#
_entry.id   AF-A0A9W8D6K4-F1
#
_cell.length_a   1.000
_cell.length_b   1.000
_cell.length_c   1.000
_cell.angle_alpha   90.00
_cell.angle_beta   90.00
_cell.angle_gamma   90.00
#
_symmetry.space_group_name_H-M   'P 1'
#
loop_
_entity.id
_entity.type
_entity.pdbx_description
1 polymer ?
#
loop_
_entity_poly.entity_id
_entity_poly.type
_entity_poly.pdbx_seq_one_letter_code
_entity_poly.pdbx_strand_id
1 'polypeptide(L)'
;MSEFSFTDHSHRRFNPLTQSWVLCSPHRAKRPWLGQTEESATDERPTFDPKCYLCPGNTRATGTRNEQYTSTYVFTNDYAAVHENQPMCTHEDIEQVAGSSANDLFHVESVCGTCKVVCFSPRHDLTLPELCVREIIQVVCAWQQVYTELSANPEIKYVQLFENKGAAMGCSNPHPHGQAWALSHVPSEPAQEISSFRAYRQTHGACLLCSYVAAELVNSKTESTNRIIVQNDSFMVVVPFWAVWPFEAMIVAKQHTQSISDLSDAMAWDLASAMRELTIRYDNLFECSFPYSMGLHQAPTATYEDGVCCHLHLHFYPPLLRSAEVRKFLVGFEMMAEPQRDLTAEQAAARLAMTGISAAEDANTTAFNERALELKETGPDTFMSVDLWQPSGNRGVFGGQVIGQALSAAGKTINGPFRCNSVHCYFLAAGTNTEMITYKVRRVRQGTSYCSRHVVAKQLGRVIFMAMASFQRPEPSVLSHQYEMPQVPPPESLISREAYMRAQRARLNNGLVDEAKIAEYGALPVESRAVPMPKDKRGLPINAIWLRAKGDMSSLGHVHHQCMLAYASDFALLSTSLRPFEMDAHKRYKLSMLVSLDHTVWFHEPFRADEWLLYVMESPRAASGRGLAVGRIYSRDGVLVASTAQEGVARGTDSEPDGRTLEFRNSVAKL
;
A
#
# COMPACT_ATOMS: atom_id res chain seq x y z
N MET A 1 16.86 51.63 6.23
CA MET A 1 16.81 50.45 7.13
C MET A 1 16.92 49.23 6.24
N SER A 2 17.80 48.28 6.56
CA SER A 2 17.85 47.00 5.84
C SER A 2 16.53 46.25 6.03
N GLU A 3 16.01 45.66 4.95
CA GLU A 3 14.77 44.87 4.99
C GLU A 3 14.97 43.60 5.82
N PHE A 4 13.92 43.14 6.51
CA PHE A 4 14.00 41.96 7.34
C PHE A 4 14.02 40.68 6.48
N SER A 5 15.01 39.81 6.70
CA SER A 5 15.16 38.53 6.00
C SER A 5 15.02 37.36 6.97
N PHE A 6 14.06 36.46 6.72
CA PHE A 6 13.90 35.22 7.50
C PHE A 6 15.04 34.22 7.31
N THR A 7 15.89 34.39 6.29
CA THR A 7 17.07 33.53 6.05
C THR A 7 18.34 34.04 6.72
N ASP A 8 18.33 35.26 7.27
CA ASP A 8 19.52 35.88 7.85
C ASP A 8 19.31 36.35 9.30
N HIS A 9 18.11 36.83 9.64
CA HIS A 9 17.81 37.38 10.95
C HIS A 9 17.12 36.37 11.87
N SER A 10 17.53 36.37 13.14
CA SER A 10 16.89 35.53 14.16
C SER A 10 15.46 35.97 14.44
N HIS A 11 14.58 35.01 14.64
CA HIS A 11 13.16 35.22 14.92
C HIS A 11 12.59 34.04 15.72
N ARG A 12 11.38 34.19 16.26
CA ARG A 12 10.67 33.11 16.95
C ARG A 12 9.46 32.65 16.14
N ARG A 13 9.20 31.35 16.14
CA ARG A 13 8.02 30.74 15.51
C ARG A 13 7.20 30.02 16.57
N PHE A 14 5.89 30.17 16.51
CA PHE A 14 4.98 29.62 17.50
C PHE A 14 4.54 28.20 17.11
N ASN A 15 4.62 27.26 18.05
CA ASN A 15 4.05 25.92 17.94
C ASN A 15 2.65 25.92 18.58
N PRO A 16 1.57 25.83 17.77
CA PRO A 16 0.21 25.83 18.30
C PRO A 16 -0.18 24.51 18.97
N LEU A 17 0.54 23.41 18.73
CA LEU A 17 0.28 22.11 19.36
C LEU A 17 0.73 22.11 20.83
N THR A 18 1.89 22.71 21.11
CA THR A 18 2.47 22.76 22.46
C THR A 18 2.35 24.13 23.13
N GLN A 19 1.78 25.14 22.46
CA GLN A 19 1.72 26.53 22.95
C GLN A 19 3.10 27.11 23.33
N SER A 20 4.15 26.71 22.59
CA SER A 20 5.53 27.13 22.86
C SER A 20 6.15 27.84 21.66
N TRP A 21 7.33 28.42 21.86
CA TRP A 21 8.07 29.12 20.81
C TRP A 21 9.37 28.39 20.48
N VAL A 22 9.79 28.52 19.21
CA VAL A 22 11.08 28.01 18.72
C VAL A 22 11.90 29.17 18.18
N LEU A 23 13.13 29.31 18.70
CA LEU A 23 14.10 30.29 18.23
C LEU A 23 14.74 29.82 16.92
N CYS A 24 14.53 30.55 15.84
CA CYS A 24 15.14 30.31 14.54
C CYS A 24 16.35 31.23 14.38
N SER A 25 17.54 30.67 14.18
CA SER A 25 18.78 31.44 13.98
C SER A 25 19.55 30.93 12.74
N PRO A 26 19.09 31.27 11.51
CA PRO A 26 19.53 30.63 10.27
C PRO A 26 21.03 30.82 9.93
N HIS A 27 21.65 31.89 10.41
CA HIS A 27 23.07 32.16 10.18
C HIS A 27 24.01 31.21 10.96
N ARG A 28 23.49 30.52 12.01
CA ARG A 28 24.28 29.58 12.83
C ARG A 28 24.79 28.37 12.05
N ALA A 29 24.08 27.94 11.01
CA ALA A 29 24.52 26.87 10.13
C ALA A 29 25.86 27.19 9.43
N LYS A 30 26.24 28.47 9.27
CA LYS A 30 27.49 28.90 8.64
C LYS A 30 28.71 28.81 9.57
N ARG A 31 28.53 28.56 10.88
CA ARG A 31 29.64 28.46 11.84
C ARG A 31 30.49 27.21 11.57
N PRO A 32 31.83 27.28 11.52
CA PRO A 32 32.68 26.08 11.40
C PRO A 32 32.42 25.09 12.54
N TRP A 33 32.23 23.81 12.22
CA TRP A 33 32.09 22.74 13.22
C TRP A 33 33.45 22.09 13.47
N LEU A 34 33.86 22.02 14.73
CA LEU A 34 35.09 21.36 15.21
C LEU A 34 34.77 20.34 16.33
N GLY A 35 33.49 19.99 16.49
CA GLY A 35 33.02 19.07 17.52
C GLY A 35 33.08 17.61 17.06
N GLN A 36 32.48 16.72 17.87
CA GLN A 36 32.42 15.28 17.60
C GLN A 36 31.80 14.98 16.22
N THR A 37 32.36 13.98 15.55
CA THR A 37 31.88 13.37 14.31
C THR A 37 31.46 11.94 14.63
N GLU A 38 30.27 11.51 14.19
CA GLU A 38 29.84 10.11 14.28
C GLU A 38 30.64 9.23 13.32
N GLU A 39 30.79 7.95 13.63
CA GLU A 39 31.39 7.00 12.68
C GLU A 39 30.38 6.68 11.57
N SER A 40 30.78 6.90 10.31
CA SER A 40 30.05 6.39 9.14
C SER A 40 30.22 4.87 9.09
N ALA A 41 29.28 4.13 9.66
CA ALA A 41 29.25 2.68 9.56
C ALA A 41 28.50 2.27 8.28
N THR A 42 29.12 1.41 7.47
CA THR A 42 28.43 0.64 6.43
C THR A 42 27.52 -0.39 7.10
N ASP A 43 26.21 -0.25 6.91
CA ASP A 43 25.19 -1.09 7.55
C ASP A 43 24.99 -2.43 6.80
N GLU A 44 26.02 -3.28 6.78
CA GLU A 44 25.94 -4.63 6.22
C GLU A 44 25.42 -5.64 7.26
N ARG A 45 24.10 -5.67 7.42
CA ARG A 45 23.42 -6.63 8.29
C ARG A 45 23.12 -7.95 7.56
N PRO A 46 23.17 -9.11 8.24
CA PRO A 46 22.73 -10.37 7.64
C PRO A 46 21.21 -10.38 7.52
N THR A 47 20.68 -11.10 6.53
CA THR A 47 19.23 -11.29 6.36
C THR A 47 18.54 -11.91 7.57
N PHE A 48 19.29 -12.70 8.33
CA PHE A 48 18.90 -13.34 9.58
C PHE A 48 20.12 -13.40 10.50
N ASP A 49 19.97 -12.98 11.75
CA ASP A 49 21.00 -13.09 12.77
C ASP A 49 20.58 -14.11 13.84
N PRO A 50 21.28 -15.26 14.00
CA PRO A 50 20.96 -16.27 15.02
C PRO A 50 21.11 -15.77 16.47
N LYS A 51 21.77 -14.63 16.70
CA LYS A 51 21.91 -14.00 18.03
C LYS A 51 20.88 -12.92 18.30
N CYS A 52 20.14 -12.48 17.28
CA CYS A 52 19.17 -11.41 17.43
C CYS A 52 17.91 -11.92 18.15
N TYR A 53 17.53 -11.28 19.26
CA TYR A 53 16.32 -11.62 20.04
C TYR A 53 15.00 -11.36 19.31
N LEU A 54 15.02 -10.68 18.17
CA LEU A 54 13.82 -10.34 17.40
C LEU A 54 13.64 -11.21 16.15
N CYS A 55 14.66 -11.94 15.71
CA CYS A 55 14.55 -12.77 14.49
C CYS A 55 13.59 -13.97 14.69
N PRO A 56 12.95 -14.46 13.60
CA PRO A 56 12.02 -15.59 13.65
C PRO A 56 12.67 -16.86 14.22
N GLY A 57 11.97 -17.55 15.12
CA GLY A 57 12.46 -18.80 15.71
C GLY A 57 13.65 -18.68 16.67
N ASN A 58 14.18 -17.48 16.93
CA ASN A 58 15.21 -17.26 17.93
C ASN A 58 14.65 -17.20 19.34
N THR A 59 15.49 -17.49 20.31
CA THR A 59 15.17 -17.37 21.73
C THR A 59 15.41 -15.94 22.20
N ARG A 60 14.44 -15.34 22.87
CA ARG A 60 14.52 -14.01 23.47
C ARG A 60 15.30 -14.02 24.79
N ALA A 61 15.56 -12.84 25.34
CA ALA A 61 16.35 -12.66 26.57
C ALA A 61 15.76 -13.42 27.79
N THR A 62 14.44 -13.60 27.84
CA THR A 62 13.74 -14.34 28.91
C THR A 62 13.68 -15.86 28.69
N GLY A 63 14.21 -16.37 27.58
CA GLY A 63 14.15 -17.79 27.22
C GLY A 63 12.91 -18.17 26.39
N THR A 64 11.96 -17.25 26.17
CA THR A 64 10.82 -17.50 25.28
C THR A 64 11.27 -17.54 23.83
N ARG A 65 10.74 -18.47 23.03
CA ARG A 65 11.10 -18.58 21.61
C ARG A 65 10.13 -17.82 20.73
N ASN A 66 10.65 -17.02 19.80
CA ASN A 66 9.84 -16.34 18.80
C ASN A 66 9.19 -17.35 17.86
N GLU A 67 8.02 -17.00 17.36
CA GLU A 67 7.37 -17.76 16.29
C GLU A 67 8.23 -17.73 15.02
N GLN A 68 8.01 -18.69 14.12
CA GLN A 68 8.54 -18.64 12.76
C GLN A 68 7.67 -17.72 11.91
N TYR A 69 7.66 -16.43 12.26
CA TYR A 69 6.84 -15.43 11.60
C TYR A 69 7.42 -15.05 10.23
N THR A 70 6.54 -14.69 9.29
CA THR A 70 6.89 -14.37 7.90
C THR A 70 6.56 -12.93 7.50
N SER A 71 5.99 -12.14 8.42
CA SER A 71 5.65 -10.73 8.23
C SER A 71 5.89 -9.96 9.54
N THR A 72 4.93 -9.17 10.02
CA THR A 72 5.01 -8.50 11.32
C THR A 72 4.84 -9.49 12.45
N TYR A 73 5.50 -9.24 13.58
CA TYR A 73 5.34 -10.05 14.79
C TYR A 73 5.21 -9.15 16.00
N VAL A 74 4.16 -9.37 16.80
CA VAL A 74 3.87 -8.57 17.99
C VAL A 74 3.94 -9.46 19.22
N PHE A 75 4.65 -9.00 20.24
CA PHE A 75 4.72 -9.71 21.53
C PHE A 75 4.87 -8.72 22.69
N THR A 76 4.52 -9.15 23.90
CA THR A 76 4.74 -8.35 25.12
C THR A 76 6.24 -8.24 25.40
N ASN A 77 6.70 -7.01 25.62
CA ASN A 77 8.10 -6.71 25.89
C ASN A 77 8.56 -7.48 27.14
N ASP A 78 9.67 -8.20 27.01
CA ASP A 78 10.27 -9.00 28.07
C ASP A 78 10.72 -8.14 29.27
N TYR A 79 11.05 -6.86 29.04
CA TYR A 79 11.42 -5.87 30.05
C TYR A 79 10.52 -4.64 29.92
N ALA A 80 9.22 -4.83 30.15
CA ALA A 80 8.23 -3.76 30.08
C ALA A 80 8.51 -2.64 31.10
N ALA A 81 8.33 -1.38 30.69
CA ALA A 81 8.49 -0.22 31.56
C ALA A 81 7.30 -0.01 32.51
N VAL A 82 6.14 -0.57 32.16
CA VAL A 82 4.90 -0.57 32.95
C VAL A 82 4.28 -1.96 32.92
N HIS A 83 3.53 -2.31 33.97
CA HIS A 83 2.92 -3.62 34.14
C HIS A 83 1.40 -3.54 34.32
N GLU A 84 0.69 -4.55 33.81
CA GLU A 84 -0.78 -4.60 33.86
C GLU A 84 -1.24 -4.85 35.30
N ASN A 85 -0.53 -5.76 35.98
CA ASN A 85 -0.82 -6.15 37.35
C ASN A 85 0.26 -5.59 38.28
N GLN A 86 -0.06 -4.51 38.99
CA GLN A 86 0.76 -3.97 40.07
C GLN A 86 -0.13 -3.44 41.20
N PRO A 87 0.40 -3.32 42.43
CA PRO A 87 -0.32 -2.68 43.53
C PRO A 87 -0.64 -1.21 43.21
N MET A 88 -1.85 -0.78 43.55
CA MET A 88 -2.19 0.64 43.54
C MET A 88 -1.65 1.30 44.80
N CYS A 89 -1.01 2.45 44.62
CA CYS A 89 -0.52 3.30 45.69
C CYS A 89 -1.69 3.70 46.61
N THR A 90 -1.55 3.41 47.90
CA THR A 90 -2.53 3.76 48.92
C THR A 90 -2.23 5.14 49.52
N HIS A 91 -3.16 5.68 50.31
CA HIS A 91 -2.92 6.92 51.03
C HIS A 91 -1.73 6.80 51.99
N GLU A 92 -1.57 5.65 52.65
CA GLU A 92 -0.44 5.38 53.55
C GLU A 92 0.90 5.38 52.80
N ASP A 93 0.95 4.80 51.60
CA ASP A 93 2.16 4.80 50.75
C ASP A 93 2.56 6.23 50.35
N ILE A 94 1.58 7.08 50.03
CA ILE A 94 1.82 8.50 49.71
C ILE A 94 2.33 9.24 50.96
N GLU A 95 1.70 9.07 52.11
CA GLU A 95 2.14 9.71 53.36
C GLU A 95 3.56 9.33 53.76
N GLN A 96 4.00 8.09 53.49
CA GLN A 96 5.36 7.64 53.76
C GLN A 96 6.43 8.42 52.97
N VAL A 97 6.13 8.83 51.74
CA VAL A 97 7.10 9.48 50.84
C VAL A 97 6.91 11.00 50.77
N ALA A 98 5.65 11.47 50.79
CA ALA A 98 5.28 12.89 50.72
C ALA A 98 5.14 13.56 52.10
N GLY A 99 5.10 12.77 53.19
CA GLY A 99 4.80 13.24 54.54
C GLY A 99 3.30 13.38 54.80
N SER A 100 2.93 13.36 56.09
CA SER A 100 1.54 13.40 56.56
C SER A 100 0.88 14.79 56.50
N SER A 101 1.64 15.83 56.13
CA SER A 101 1.09 17.16 55.87
C SER A 101 0.73 17.29 54.40
N ALA A 102 -0.57 17.34 54.09
CA ALA A 102 -1.10 17.67 52.78
C ALA A 102 -0.50 19.01 52.29
N ASN A 103 0.54 18.95 51.48
CA ASN A 103 1.04 20.10 50.74
C ASN A 103 0.86 19.83 49.24
N ASP A 104 0.50 20.86 48.48
CA ASP A 104 0.21 20.75 47.05
C ASP A 104 1.49 20.60 46.19
N LEU A 105 2.60 20.13 46.78
CA LEU A 105 3.90 20.02 46.12
C LEU A 105 4.27 18.59 45.77
N PHE A 106 3.86 17.61 46.57
CA PHE A 106 4.27 16.21 46.42
C PHE A 106 3.09 15.32 46.02
N HIS A 107 2.90 15.16 44.70
CA HIS A 107 1.87 14.31 44.13
C HIS A 107 2.49 13.01 43.58
N VAL A 108 1.87 11.87 43.93
CA VAL A 108 2.26 10.55 43.43
C VAL A 108 1.00 9.85 42.94
N GLU A 109 1.08 9.26 41.75
CA GLU A 109 -0.02 8.52 41.13
C GLU A 109 0.46 7.15 40.67
N SER A 110 -0.43 6.16 40.71
CA SER A 110 -0.14 4.83 40.18
C SER A 110 -0.30 4.81 38.68
N VAL A 111 0.58 4.08 37.98
CA VAL A 111 0.53 3.95 36.52
C VAL A 111 0.59 2.48 36.14
N CYS A 112 -0.52 1.94 35.63
CA CYS A 112 -0.58 0.58 35.09
C CYS A 112 -0.56 0.62 33.56
N GLY A 113 -0.15 -0.47 32.93
CA GLY A 113 -0.06 -0.50 31.48
C GLY A 113 0.59 -1.75 30.91
N THR A 114 0.84 -1.76 29.61
CA THR A 114 1.53 -2.87 28.94
C THR A 114 2.41 -2.35 27.81
N CYS A 115 3.56 -2.99 27.62
CA CYS A 115 4.50 -2.64 26.55
C CYS A 115 4.56 -3.79 25.55
N LYS A 116 4.33 -3.50 24.28
CA LYS A 116 4.49 -4.45 23.16
C LYS A 116 5.68 -4.04 22.29
N VAL A 117 6.36 -5.03 21.73
CA VAL A 117 7.33 -4.86 20.64
C VAL A 117 6.63 -5.30 19.34
N VAL A 118 6.84 -4.53 18.26
CA VAL A 118 6.26 -4.78 16.94
C VAL A 118 7.42 -4.93 15.95
N CYS A 119 7.81 -6.16 15.61
CA CYS A 119 8.77 -6.43 14.55
C CYS A 119 8.12 -6.13 13.19
N PHE A 120 8.81 -5.40 12.31
CA PHE A 120 8.25 -4.97 11.03
C PHE A 120 8.39 -6.02 9.93
N SER A 121 9.44 -6.84 9.97
CA SER A 121 9.75 -7.85 8.95
C SER A 121 10.59 -8.99 9.54
N PRO A 122 10.50 -10.23 9.04
CA PRO A 122 11.44 -11.30 9.42
C PRO A 122 12.89 -11.01 8.99
N ARG A 123 13.08 -10.08 8.05
CA ARG A 123 14.39 -9.71 7.50
C ARG A 123 15.12 -8.73 8.42
N HIS A 124 16.24 -9.18 8.97
CA HIS A 124 17.06 -8.41 9.90
C HIS A 124 17.87 -7.29 9.21
N ASP A 125 18.09 -7.42 7.91
CA ASP A 125 18.89 -6.51 7.10
C ASP A 125 18.12 -5.30 6.58
N LEU A 126 16.79 -5.25 6.76
CA LEU A 126 15.96 -4.19 6.22
C LEU A 126 15.62 -3.11 7.26
N THR A 127 15.26 -1.94 6.77
CA THR A 127 14.65 -0.82 7.49
C THR A 127 13.39 -0.35 6.75
N LEU A 128 12.57 0.52 7.37
CA LEU A 128 11.35 1.05 6.74
C LEU A 128 11.50 1.53 5.27
N PRO A 129 12.53 2.31 4.87
CA PRO A 129 12.68 2.74 3.47
C PRO A 129 12.95 1.61 2.48
N GLU A 130 13.51 0.50 2.95
CA GLU A 130 13.88 -0.66 2.14
C GLU A 130 12.74 -1.68 2.01
N LEU A 131 11.72 -1.58 2.88
CA LEU A 131 10.47 -2.31 2.74
C LEU A 131 9.65 -1.74 1.58
N CYS A 132 8.97 -2.61 0.85
CA CYS A 132 7.98 -2.14 -0.12
C CYS A 132 6.72 -1.66 0.59
N VAL A 133 5.91 -0.83 -0.07
CA VAL A 133 4.67 -0.26 0.53
C VAL A 133 3.75 -1.35 1.10
N ARG A 134 3.67 -2.54 0.47
CA ARG A 134 2.86 -3.66 0.97
C ARG A 134 3.34 -4.23 2.30
N GLU A 135 4.64 -4.29 2.51
CA GLU A 135 5.22 -4.73 3.78
C GLU A 135 4.98 -3.67 4.87
N ILE A 136 5.11 -2.39 4.52
CA ILE A 136 4.80 -1.28 5.44
C ILE A 136 3.30 -1.25 5.78
N ILE A 137 2.41 -1.60 4.86
CA ILE A 137 0.97 -1.75 5.16
C ILE A 137 0.75 -2.81 6.23
N GLN A 138 1.50 -3.91 6.23
CA GLN A 138 1.39 -4.89 7.32
C GLN A 138 1.79 -4.28 8.67
N VAL A 139 2.78 -3.38 8.69
CA VAL A 139 3.13 -2.60 9.89
C VAL A 139 1.97 -1.70 10.33
N VAL A 140 1.35 -0.97 9.40
CA VAL A 140 0.18 -0.12 9.70
C VAL A 140 -0.99 -0.96 10.21
N CYS A 141 -1.29 -2.11 9.60
CA CYS A 141 -2.32 -3.04 10.06
C CYS A 141 -2.01 -3.62 11.45
N ALA A 142 -0.74 -3.96 11.72
CA ALA A 142 -0.31 -4.41 13.04
C ALA A 142 -0.49 -3.30 14.08
N TRP A 143 -0.20 -2.04 13.75
CA TRP A 143 -0.48 -0.90 14.61
C TRP A 143 -1.99 -0.69 14.87
N GLN A 144 -2.83 -0.82 13.85
CA GLN A 144 -4.29 -0.79 14.00
C GLN A 144 -4.77 -1.90 14.94
N GLN A 145 -4.31 -3.13 14.73
CA GLN A 145 -4.67 -4.27 15.57
C GLN A 145 -4.23 -4.07 17.02
N VAL A 146 -2.97 -3.67 17.25
CA VAL A 146 -2.45 -3.39 18.59
C VAL A 146 -3.22 -2.27 19.27
N TYR A 147 -3.53 -1.19 18.54
CA TYR A 147 -4.34 -0.11 19.09
C TYR A 147 -5.73 -0.60 19.49
N THR A 148 -6.44 -1.32 18.61
CA THR A 148 -7.77 -1.85 18.90
C THR A 148 -7.78 -2.85 20.05
N GLU A 149 -6.80 -3.75 20.12
CA GLU A 149 -6.66 -4.74 21.19
C GLU A 149 -6.44 -4.04 22.55
N LEU A 150 -5.45 -3.15 22.63
CA LEU A 150 -5.09 -2.50 23.90
C LEU A 150 -6.15 -1.50 24.36
N SER A 151 -6.83 -0.84 23.41
CA SER A 151 -7.91 0.11 23.71
C SER A 151 -9.20 -0.57 24.19
N ALA A 152 -9.33 -1.88 24.05
CA ALA A 152 -10.47 -2.63 24.58
C ALA A 152 -10.46 -2.73 26.11
N ASN A 153 -9.30 -2.55 26.76
CA ASN A 153 -9.21 -2.48 28.21
C ASN A 153 -9.62 -1.07 28.70
N PRO A 154 -10.70 -0.93 29.49
CA PRO A 154 -11.19 0.37 29.96
C PRO A 154 -10.22 1.11 30.89
N GLU A 155 -9.24 0.43 31.48
CA GLU A 155 -8.20 1.05 32.31
C GLU A 155 -7.16 1.78 31.46
N ILE A 156 -6.95 1.36 30.21
CA ILE A 156 -6.01 2.00 29.28
C ILE A 156 -6.63 3.27 28.70
N LYS A 157 -5.95 4.40 28.88
CA LYS A 157 -6.38 5.72 28.40
C LYS A 157 -5.65 6.17 27.15
N TYR A 158 -4.42 5.69 26.94
CA TYR A 158 -3.63 6.04 25.77
C TYR A 158 -2.77 4.88 25.30
N VAL A 159 -2.58 4.78 23.98
CA VAL A 159 -1.67 3.83 23.35
C VAL A 159 -0.69 4.62 22.49
N GLN A 160 0.55 4.70 22.96
CA GLN A 160 1.64 5.38 22.26
C GLN A 160 2.37 4.39 21.35
N LEU A 161 2.22 4.57 20.04
CA LEU A 161 2.98 3.85 19.01
C LEU A 161 4.20 4.67 18.64
N PHE A 162 5.39 4.06 18.60
CA PHE A 162 6.64 4.75 18.29
C PHE A 162 7.74 3.80 17.78
N GLU A 163 8.74 4.35 17.10
CA GLU A 163 9.96 3.67 16.67
C GLU A 163 11.18 4.52 17.04
N ASN A 164 12.27 3.85 17.44
CA ASN A 164 13.60 4.46 17.55
C ASN A 164 14.54 3.76 16.56
N LYS A 165 14.95 4.46 15.50
CA LYS A 165 15.87 3.95 14.47
C LYS A 165 17.28 4.49 14.72
N GLY A 166 18.25 3.57 14.69
CA GLY A 166 19.68 3.86 14.76
C GLY A 166 20.22 4.08 16.18
N ALA A 167 21.51 3.78 16.37
CA ALA A 167 22.18 3.86 17.68
C ALA A 167 22.18 5.29 18.25
N ALA A 168 22.24 6.31 17.40
CA ALA A 168 22.18 7.73 17.80
C ALA A 168 20.89 8.10 18.56
N MET A 169 19.81 7.31 18.39
CA MET A 169 18.52 7.47 19.07
C MET A 169 18.30 6.44 20.18
N GLY A 170 19.37 5.76 20.64
CA GLY A 170 19.30 4.81 21.75
C GLY A 170 18.72 3.44 21.40
N CYS A 171 18.62 3.10 20.10
CA CYS A 171 18.19 1.77 19.68
C CYS A 171 19.27 0.72 19.98
N SER A 172 18.94 -0.28 20.80
CA SER A 172 19.87 -1.33 21.25
C SER A 172 19.81 -2.62 20.43
N ASN A 173 18.83 -2.77 19.54
CA ASN A 173 18.68 -3.92 18.66
C ASN A 173 18.46 -3.48 17.20
N PRO A 174 19.32 -3.89 16.25
CA PRO A 174 19.28 -3.39 14.88
C PRO A 174 18.20 -4.03 13.99
N HIS A 175 17.43 -5.00 14.48
CA HIS A 175 16.32 -5.57 13.73
C HIS A 175 15.17 -4.55 13.59
N PRO A 176 14.50 -4.43 12.43
CA PRO A 176 13.48 -3.40 12.21
C PRO A 176 12.24 -3.63 13.10
N HIS A 177 12.00 -2.72 14.05
CA HIS A 177 10.90 -2.83 14.99
C HIS A 177 10.45 -1.48 15.54
N GLY A 178 9.20 -1.43 15.98
CA GLY A 178 8.63 -0.37 16.80
C GLY A 178 8.15 -0.90 18.15
N GLN A 179 7.53 -0.03 18.91
CA GLN A 179 6.97 -0.32 20.23
C GLN A 179 5.58 0.29 20.37
N ALA A 180 4.77 -0.32 21.22
CA ALA A 180 3.47 0.20 21.64
C ALA A 180 3.39 0.18 23.16
N TRP A 181 3.28 1.36 23.78
CA TRP A 181 3.09 1.47 25.23
C TRP A 181 1.66 1.91 25.50
N ALA A 182 0.88 1.05 26.16
CA ALA A 182 -0.46 1.35 26.63
C ALA A 182 -0.42 1.75 28.10
N LEU A 183 -1.06 2.86 28.44
CA LEU A 183 -0.94 3.50 29.75
C LEU A 183 -2.33 3.83 30.32
N SER A 184 -2.44 3.75 31.65
CA SER A 184 -3.65 4.10 32.40
C SER A 184 -3.92 5.61 32.50
N HIS A 185 -3.09 6.43 31.87
CA HIS A 185 -3.24 7.89 31.77
C HIS A 185 -2.82 8.36 30.36
N VAL A 186 -3.16 9.60 30.02
CA VAL A 186 -2.70 10.26 28.79
C VAL A 186 -1.33 10.90 29.06
N PRO A 187 -0.26 10.54 28.32
CA PRO A 187 1.08 11.08 28.54
C PRO A 187 1.16 12.60 28.28
N SER A 188 2.18 13.24 28.85
CA SER A 188 2.34 14.70 28.84
C SER A 188 2.24 15.36 27.47
N GLU A 189 2.95 14.83 26.46
CA GLU A 189 2.99 15.41 25.12
C GLU A 189 1.59 15.35 24.43
N PRO A 190 0.95 14.18 24.27
CA PRO A 190 -0.45 14.11 23.82
C PRO A 190 -1.43 14.92 24.68
N ALA A 191 -1.28 14.95 26.01
CA ALA A 191 -2.18 15.71 26.89
C ALA A 191 -2.11 17.23 26.62
N GLN A 192 -0.91 17.74 26.35
CA GLN A 192 -0.69 19.14 25.97
C GLN A 192 -1.31 19.44 24.60
N GLU A 193 -1.13 18.57 23.61
CA GLU A 193 -1.74 18.74 22.29
C GLU A 193 -3.27 18.71 22.34
N ILE A 194 -3.86 17.77 23.10
CA ILE A 194 -5.31 17.68 23.31
C ILE A 194 -5.85 18.98 23.91
N SER A 195 -5.14 19.55 24.88
CA SER A 195 -5.50 20.83 25.48
C SER A 195 -5.47 21.96 24.44
N SER A 196 -4.46 21.99 23.58
CA SER A 196 -4.37 22.93 22.45
C SER A 196 -5.47 22.74 21.41
N PHE A 197 -5.81 21.49 21.06
CA PHE A 197 -6.92 21.19 20.16
C PHE A 197 -8.24 21.67 20.73
N ARG A 198 -8.48 21.44 22.03
CA ARG A 198 -9.67 21.92 22.73
C ARG A 198 -9.75 23.44 22.71
N ALA A 199 -8.67 24.13 23.10
CA ALA A 199 -8.62 25.59 23.13
C ALA A 199 -8.84 26.19 21.72
N TYR A 200 -8.15 25.67 20.71
CA TYR A 200 -8.29 26.15 19.33
C TYR A 200 -9.72 25.96 18.81
N ARG A 201 -10.34 24.80 19.07
CA ARG A 201 -11.72 24.52 18.67
C ARG A 201 -12.73 25.40 19.38
N GLN A 202 -12.53 25.69 20.67
CA GLN A 202 -13.38 26.62 21.43
C GLN A 202 -13.33 28.04 20.86
N THR A 203 -12.15 28.51 20.45
CA THR A 203 -11.97 29.86 19.92
C THR A 203 -12.38 29.99 18.45
N HIS A 204 -12.09 28.99 17.61
CA HIS A 204 -12.23 29.09 16.15
C HIS A 204 -13.37 28.26 15.56
N GLY A 205 -13.97 27.35 16.34
CA GLY A 205 -15.01 26.42 15.86
C GLY A 205 -14.52 25.35 14.87
N ALA A 206 -13.20 25.19 14.70
CA ALA A 206 -12.58 24.29 13.72
C ALA A 206 -11.49 23.41 14.34
N CYS A 207 -11.12 22.32 13.66
CA CYS A 207 -9.96 21.50 14.04
C CYS A 207 -8.65 22.23 13.69
N LEU A 208 -7.71 22.27 14.64
CA LEU A 208 -6.41 22.94 14.51
C LEU A 208 -5.62 22.39 13.31
N LEU A 209 -5.45 21.06 13.23
CA LEU A 209 -4.64 20.46 12.16
C LEU A 209 -5.34 20.47 10.81
N CYS A 210 -6.68 20.40 10.75
CA CYS A 210 -7.40 20.67 9.50
C CYS A 210 -7.13 22.09 8.97
N SER A 211 -7.19 23.10 9.85
CA SER A 211 -6.84 24.49 9.49
C SER A 211 -5.38 24.61 9.07
N TYR A 212 -4.47 23.91 9.76
CA TYR A 212 -3.05 23.90 9.42
C TYR A 212 -2.78 23.27 8.05
N VAL A 213 -3.39 22.12 7.75
CA VAL A 213 -3.30 21.46 6.43
C VAL A 213 -3.78 22.41 5.33
N ALA A 214 -4.93 23.06 5.51
CA ALA A 214 -5.44 24.02 4.55
C ALA A 214 -4.47 25.19 4.32
N ALA A 215 -3.86 25.71 5.39
CA ALA A 215 -2.87 26.78 5.30
C ALA A 215 -1.58 26.35 4.60
N GLU A 216 -1.06 25.16 4.88
CA GLU A 216 0.12 24.62 4.19
C GLU A 216 -0.14 24.39 2.69
N LEU A 217 -1.32 23.89 2.33
CA LEU A 217 -1.71 23.75 0.92
C LEU A 217 -1.74 25.11 0.19
N VAL A 218 -2.19 26.18 0.84
CA VAL A 218 -2.14 27.53 0.27
C VAL A 218 -0.69 28.01 0.15
N ASN A 219 0.12 27.86 1.19
CA ASN A 219 1.51 28.30 1.24
C ASN A 219 2.41 27.54 0.26
N SER A 220 2.08 26.30 -0.08
CA SER A 220 2.83 25.48 -1.03
C SER A 220 2.88 26.06 -2.46
N LYS A 221 1.96 26.97 -2.79
CA LYS A 221 1.91 27.64 -4.10
C LYS A 221 3.07 28.62 -4.32
N THR A 222 3.77 29.01 -3.27
CA THR A 222 4.92 29.90 -3.32
C THR A 222 6.15 29.16 -2.80
N GLU A 223 7.19 29.05 -3.64
CA GLU A 223 8.39 28.26 -3.34
C GLU A 223 9.07 28.69 -2.03
N SER A 224 9.16 29.99 -1.75
CA SER A 224 9.80 30.52 -0.53
C SER A 224 9.04 30.23 0.75
N THR A 225 7.79 29.78 0.67
CA THR A 225 6.95 29.41 1.82
C THR A 225 6.54 27.96 1.83
N ASN A 226 6.94 27.18 0.82
CA ASN A 226 6.58 25.78 0.71
C ASN A 226 7.35 24.94 1.74
N ARG A 227 6.60 24.17 2.52
CA ARG A 227 7.14 23.21 3.50
C ARG A 227 6.69 21.77 3.25
N ILE A 228 5.88 21.54 2.22
CA ILE A 228 5.41 20.20 1.85
C ILE A 228 6.53 19.46 1.11
N ILE A 229 6.84 18.26 1.58
CA ILE A 229 7.88 17.38 1.02
C ILE A 229 7.26 16.37 0.05
N VAL A 230 6.17 15.72 0.47
CA VAL A 230 5.38 14.78 -0.33
C VAL A 230 3.91 14.88 0.08
N GLN A 231 3.01 14.60 -0.86
CA GLN A 231 1.58 14.46 -0.59
C GLN A 231 0.99 13.34 -1.47
N ASN A 232 -0.01 12.66 -0.96
CA ASN A 232 -0.88 11.76 -1.72
C ASN A 232 -2.35 12.12 -1.45
N ASP A 233 -3.28 11.21 -1.77
CA ASP A 233 -4.70 11.50 -1.65
C ASP A 233 -5.10 11.76 -0.19
N SER A 234 -4.61 10.93 0.74
CA SER A 234 -5.00 10.95 2.15
C SER A 234 -4.07 11.72 3.09
N PHE A 235 -2.76 11.82 2.79
CA PHE A 235 -1.76 12.38 3.70
C PHE A 235 -0.89 13.46 3.05
N MET A 236 -0.38 14.35 3.91
CA MET A 236 0.61 15.36 3.58
C MET A 236 1.80 15.21 4.53
N VAL A 237 3.02 15.23 3.97
CA VAL A 237 4.27 15.23 4.73
C VAL A 237 4.90 16.60 4.62
N VAL A 238 5.16 17.21 5.77
CA VAL A 238 5.55 18.61 5.89
C VAL A 238 6.67 18.76 6.91
N VAL A 239 7.62 19.68 6.68
CA VAL A 239 8.46 20.20 7.77
C VAL A 239 7.62 21.23 8.52
N PRO A 240 7.15 20.99 9.74
CA PRO A 240 6.22 21.89 10.40
C PRO A 240 6.81 23.29 10.54
N PHE A 241 5.98 24.33 10.44
CA PHE A 241 6.43 25.73 10.54
C PHE A 241 7.25 25.99 11.82
N TRP A 242 6.92 25.27 12.89
CA TRP A 242 7.51 25.31 14.22
C TRP A 242 8.48 24.16 14.51
N ALA A 243 8.99 23.48 13.49
CA ALA A 243 9.93 22.37 13.64
C ALA A 243 11.10 22.73 14.57
N VAL A 244 11.51 21.85 15.46
CA VAL A 244 12.69 22.01 16.33
C VAL A 244 13.89 21.28 15.74
N TRP A 245 13.71 20.03 15.34
CA TRP A 245 14.78 19.22 14.77
C TRP A 245 15.14 19.70 13.36
N PRO A 246 16.40 19.51 12.91
CA PRO A 246 16.88 20.08 11.66
C PRO A 246 16.00 19.74 10.46
N PHE A 247 15.73 18.44 10.29
CA PHE A 247 14.89 17.87 9.25
C PHE A 247 13.65 17.19 9.85
N GLU A 248 13.10 17.79 10.91
CA GLU A 248 11.82 17.37 11.48
C GLU A 248 10.75 17.26 10.40
N ALA A 249 9.94 16.20 10.44
CA ALA A 249 8.79 16.08 9.56
C ALA A 249 7.57 15.63 10.35
N MET A 250 6.42 16.04 9.85
CA MET A 250 5.12 15.62 10.34
C MET A 250 4.33 15.03 9.17
N ILE A 251 3.85 13.80 9.33
CA ILE A 251 2.86 13.20 8.43
C ILE A 251 1.48 13.49 9.03
N VAL A 252 0.63 14.22 8.31
CA VAL A 252 -0.70 14.62 8.81
C VAL A 252 -1.78 14.18 7.83
N ALA A 253 -2.88 13.62 8.37
CA ALA A 253 -4.04 13.26 7.56
C ALA A 253 -4.69 14.53 6.97
N LYS A 254 -5.02 14.51 5.68
CA LYS A 254 -5.65 15.66 5.00
C LYS A 254 -7.12 15.81 5.36
N GLN A 255 -7.77 14.70 5.68
CA GLN A 255 -9.12 14.67 6.23
C GLN A 255 -9.06 14.53 7.76
N HIS A 256 -10.11 14.99 8.45
CA HIS A 256 -10.20 14.85 9.90
C HIS A 256 -10.30 13.36 10.26
N THR A 257 -9.27 12.83 10.89
CA THR A 257 -9.16 11.43 11.32
C THR A 257 -8.64 11.43 12.75
N GLN A 258 -9.28 10.73 13.68
CA GLN A 258 -8.95 10.86 15.10
C GLN A 258 -7.85 9.90 15.54
N SER A 259 -7.87 8.68 15.02
CA SER A 259 -6.98 7.60 15.42
C SER A 259 -6.55 6.73 14.25
N ILE A 260 -5.51 5.91 14.48
CA ILE A 260 -5.04 4.95 13.46
C ILE A 260 -6.10 3.89 13.11
N SER A 261 -7.01 3.54 14.04
CA SER A 261 -8.11 2.61 13.78
C SER A 261 -9.19 3.18 12.85
N ASP A 262 -9.24 4.50 12.65
CA ASP A 262 -10.21 5.13 11.75
C ASP A 262 -9.75 5.12 10.28
N LEU A 263 -8.53 4.66 10.00
CA LEU A 263 -8.01 4.59 8.64
C LEU A 263 -8.72 3.50 7.84
N SER A 264 -9.28 3.89 6.70
CA SER A 264 -9.67 2.94 5.65
C SER A 264 -8.45 2.29 5.03
N ASP A 265 -8.62 1.16 4.33
CA ASP A 265 -7.52 0.48 3.64
C ASP A 265 -6.76 1.38 2.66
N ALA A 266 -7.47 2.27 1.96
CA ALA A 266 -6.86 3.25 1.05
C ALA A 266 -5.98 4.26 1.82
N MET A 267 -6.46 4.75 2.98
CA MET A 267 -5.68 5.64 3.82
C MET A 267 -4.50 4.91 4.47
N ALA A 268 -4.65 3.65 4.88
CA ALA A 268 -3.54 2.85 5.38
C ALA A 268 -2.45 2.65 4.31
N TRP A 269 -2.84 2.41 3.06
CA TRP A 269 -1.93 2.37 1.91
C TRP A 269 -1.21 3.70 1.72
N ASP A 270 -1.95 4.80 1.72
CA ASP A 270 -1.39 6.14 1.57
C ASP A 270 -0.44 6.51 2.71
N LEU A 271 -0.75 6.12 3.95
CA LEU A 271 0.14 6.32 5.11
C LEU A 271 1.45 5.55 4.92
N ALA A 272 1.35 4.27 4.54
CA ALA A 272 2.51 3.43 4.28
C ALA A 272 3.39 4.00 3.15
N SER A 273 2.77 4.49 2.07
CA SER A 273 3.47 5.16 0.97
C SER A 273 4.15 6.45 1.43
N ALA A 274 3.48 7.28 2.24
CA ALA A 274 4.05 8.52 2.77
C ALA A 274 5.23 8.28 3.71
N MET A 275 5.12 7.28 4.59
CA MET A 275 6.22 6.86 5.48
C MET A 275 7.43 6.36 4.69
N ARG A 276 7.19 5.53 3.67
CA ARG A 276 8.25 5.03 2.79
C ARG A 276 8.99 6.16 2.10
N GLU A 277 8.24 7.06 1.47
CA GLU A 277 8.83 8.17 0.72
C GLU A 277 9.62 9.12 1.62
N LEU A 278 9.08 9.45 2.81
CA LEU A 278 9.79 10.27 3.79
C LEU A 278 11.09 9.61 4.25
N THR A 279 11.05 8.33 4.59
CA THR A 279 12.22 7.62 5.11
C THR A 279 13.29 7.38 4.03
N ILE A 280 12.92 7.24 2.76
CA ILE A 280 13.87 7.21 1.64
C ILE A 280 14.55 8.57 1.48
N ARG A 281 13.76 9.66 1.51
CA ARG A 281 14.31 11.03 1.44
C ARG A 281 15.29 11.32 2.56
N TYR A 282 15.03 10.77 3.74
CA TYR A 282 15.95 10.83 4.87
C TYR A 282 17.25 10.10 4.58
N ASP A 283 17.19 8.85 4.14
CA ASP A 283 18.41 8.06 3.88
C ASP A 283 19.23 8.67 2.72
N ASN A 284 18.56 9.19 1.69
CA ASN A 284 19.19 9.87 0.55
C ASN A 284 19.81 11.22 0.91
N LEU A 285 19.34 11.90 1.97
CA LEU A 285 19.79 13.26 2.29
C LEU A 285 21.29 13.33 2.60
N PHE A 286 21.82 12.28 3.25
CA PHE A 286 23.23 12.15 3.57
C PHE A 286 23.82 10.79 3.16
N GLU A 287 23.11 10.06 2.28
CA GLU A 287 23.51 8.74 1.75
C GLU A 287 23.87 7.74 2.88
N CYS A 288 23.03 7.68 3.91
CA CYS A 288 23.24 6.80 5.07
C CYS A 288 21.91 6.33 5.69
N SER A 289 21.94 5.29 6.52
CA SER A 289 20.78 4.89 7.31
C SER A 289 20.45 5.99 8.33
N PHE A 290 19.44 6.79 8.03
CA PHE A 290 19.17 8.03 8.74
C PHE A 290 18.47 7.74 10.08
N PRO A 291 19.08 8.11 11.22
CA PRO A 291 18.51 7.86 12.53
C PRO A 291 17.35 8.82 12.83
N TYR A 292 16.32 8.34 13.53
CA TYR A 292 15.22 9.17 14.01
C TYR A 292 14.48 8.46 15.15
N SER A 293 13.77 9.26 15.96
CA SER A 293 12.65 8.77 16.74
C SER A 293 11.38 9.22 16.03
N MET A 294 10.41 8.32 15.88
CA MET A 294 9.10 8.67 15.35
C MET A 294 8.02 8.17 16.27
N GLY A 295 6.88 8.88 16.28
CA GLY A 295 5.76 8.56 17.13
C GLY A 295 4.46 9.05 16.52
N LEU A 296 3.38 8.32 16.79
CA LEU A 296 2.06 8.67 16.32
C LEU A 296 1.27 9.32 17.46
N HIS A 297 0.70 10.49 17.19
CA HIS A 297 -0.23 11.19 18.07
C HIS A 297 -1.64 11.07 17.53
N GLN A 298 -2.53 10.59 18.40
CA GLN A 298 -3.91 10.27 18.09
C GLN A 298 -4.83 10.53 19.29
N ALA A 299 -6.14 10.39 19.06
CA ALA A 299 -7.13 10.44 20.13
C ALA A 299 -6.84 9.40 21.23
N PRO A 300 -7.06 9.76 22.52
CA PRO A 300 -7.14 8.78 23.60
C PRO A 300 -8.19 7.70 23.31
N THR A 301 -8.16 6.60 24.08
CA THR A 301 -9.13 5.51 23.93
C THR A 301 -10.56 6.00 24.24
N ALA A 302 -11.58 5.26 23.76
CA ALA A 302 -12.99 5.68 23.70
C ALA A 302 -13.65 6.12 25.03
N THR A 303 -12.96 6.02 26.16
CA THR A 303 -13.42 6.51 27.46
C THR A 303 -13.14 8.00 27.70
N TYR A 304 -12.59 8.74 26.72
CA TYR A 304 -12.25 10.16 26.86
C TYR A 304 -13.14 11.06 25.98
N GLU A 305 -14.05 11.82 26.60
CA GLU A 305 -15.08 12.66 25.94
C GLU A 305 -14.51 13.65 24.89
N ASP A 306 -13.25 14.04 25.02
CA ASP A 306 -12.58 15.02 24.15
C ASP A 306 -11.85 14.41 22.93
N GLY A 307 -11.90 13.09 22.70
CA GLY A 307 -11.25 12.46 21.54
C GLY A 307 -11.67 13.07 20.19
N VAL A 308 -12.85 13.70 20.14
CA VAL A 308 -13.43 14.31 18.94
C VAL A 308 -12.61 15.47 18.38
N CYS A 309 -11.84 16.20 19.20
CA CYS A 309 -11.02 17.33 18.72
C CYS A 309 -9.63 16.91 18.22
N CYS A 310 -9.20 15.67 18.49
CA CYS A 310 -7.90 15.15 18.08
C CYS A 310 -7.84 14.91 16.58
N HIS A 311 -6.63 14.99 16.03
CA HIS A 311 -6.36 14.75 14.61
C HIS A 311 -5.07 13.95 14.48
N LEU A 312 -5.15 12.80 13.83
CA LEU A 312 -4.08 11.84 13.63
C LEU A 312 -2.90 12.45 12.87
N HIS A 313 -1.72 12.38 13.48
CA HIS A 313 -0.47 12.79 12.85
C HIS A 313 0.71 12.03 13.44
N LEU A 314 1.79 11.93 12.66
CA LEU A 314 3.03 11.27 13.05
C LEU A 314 4.15 12.29 13.05
N HIS A 315 4.96 12.29 14.11
CA HIS A 315 6.16 13.11 14.22
C HIS A 315 7.40 12.28 13.90
N PHE A 316 8.36 12.87 13.20
CA PHE A 316 9.70 12.34 12.97
C PHE A 316 10.75 13.33 13.46
N TYR A 317 11.59 12.89 14.40
CA TYR A 317 12.61 13.69 15.07
C TYR A 317 14.02 13.15 14.76
N PRO A 318 14.60 13.51 13.60
CA PRO A 318 15.95 13.10 13.25
C PRO A 318 17.02 14.04 13.83
N PRO A 319 18.14 13.51 14.33
CA PRO A 319 19.18 14.33 14.95
C PRO A 319 20.18 14.89 13.93
N LEU A 320 20.34 14.32 12.74
CA LEU A 320 21.37 14.75 11.79
C LEU A 320 21.11 16.17 11.25
N LEU A 321 22.17 16.96 11.08
CA LEU A 321 22.08 18.39 10.72
C LEU A 321 22.86 18.75 9.44
N ARG A 322 24.15 18.39 9.35
CA ARG A 322 25.02 18.83 8.23
C ARG A 322 25.50 17.70 7.32
N SER A 323 25.66 16.52 7.88
CA SER A 323 26.15 15.31 7.20
C SER A 323 25.74 14.09 8.04
N ALA A 324 26.09 12.89 7.57
CA ALA A 324 25.96 11.63 8.31
C ALA A 324 26.67 11.66 9.68
N GLU A 325 27.69 12.51 9.83
CA GLU A 325 28.55 12.55 11.02
C GLU A 325 28.22 13.69 12.00
N VAL A 326 27.43 14.68 11.57
CA VAL A 326 27.20 15.91 12.35
C VAL A 326 25.73 16.05 12.72
N ARG A 327 25.44 15.84 14.00
CA ARG A 327 24.11 15.92 14.59
C ARG A 327 23.85 17.21 15.39
N LYS A 328 22.58 17.54 15.55
CA LYS A 328 22.05 18.53 16.48
C LYS A 328 22.05 17.96 17.90
N PHE A 329 22.41 18.80 18.85
CA PHE A 329 22.30 18.52 20.27
C PHE A 329 21.29 19.51 20.88
N LEU A 330 20.24 18.99 21.51
CA LEU A 330 19.32 19.80 22.31
C LEU A 330 19.84 19.81 23.76
N VAL A 331 20.72 20.75 24.05
CA VAL A 331 21.47 20.85 25.31
C VAL A 331 21.58 22.31 25.75
N GLY A 332 22.07 22.60 26.96
CA GLY A 332 22.41 23.97 27.35
C GLY A 332 21.23 24.94 27.26
N PHE A 333 21.19 25.78 26.22
CA PHE A 333 20.11 26.74 26.02
C PHE A 333 18.76 26.05 25.79
N GLU A 334 18.73 24.99 24.97
CA GLU A 334 17.50 24.26 24.64
C GLU A 334 16.90 23.54 25.86
N MET A 335 17.73 23.16 26.85
CA MET A 335 17.26 22.54 28.11
C MET A 335 16.87 23.56 29.18
N MET A 336 17.42 24.78 29.15
CA MET A 336 17.27 25.77 30.22
C MET A 336 16.44 27.00 29.83
N ALA A 337 16.07 27.17 28.55
CA ALA A 337 15.36 28.34 28.06
C ALA A 337 14.28 27.98 27.01
N GLU A 338 14.64 27.83 25.72
CA GLU A 338 13.69 27.47 24.66
C GLU A 338 14.39 26.70 23.53
N PRO A 339 13.67 25.85 22.76
CA PRO A 339 14.24 25.14 21.63
C PRO A 339 14.79 26.09 20.55
N GLN A 340 15.93 25.73 19.95
CA GLN A 340 16.60 26.54 18.94
C GLN A 340 16.99 25.71 17.71
N ARG A 341 16.75 26.26 16.51
CA ARG A 341 17.13 25.65 15.22
C ARG A 341 18.04 26.54 14.38
N ASP A 342 18.95 25.89 13.65
CA ASP A 342 20.04 26.55 12.88
C ASP A 342 19.73 26.75 11.38
N LEU A 343 18.66 26.13 10.88
CA LEU A 343 18.21 26.07 9.48
C LEU A 343 16.73 26.45 9.47
N THR A 344 16.16 27.12 8.47
CA THR A 344 14.69 27.36 8.48
C THR A 344 13.89 26.09 8.11
N ALA A 345 12.61 26.04 8.47
CA ALA A 345 11.74 24.91 8.08
C ALA A 345 11.62 24.80 6.54
N GLU A 346 11.53 25.94 5.86
CA GLU A 346 11.44 26.01 4.39
C GLU A 346 12.71 25.48 3.72
N GLN A 347 13.89 25.84 4.24
CA GLN A 347 15.17 25.33 3.72
C GLN A 347 15.32 23.82 3.97
N ALA A 348 14.86 23.31 5.11
CA ALA A 348 14.84 21.88 5.39
C ALA A 348 13.91 21.14 4.43
N ALA A 349 12.70 21.65 4.21
CA ALA A 349 11.73 21.08 3.29
C ALA A 349 12.26 21.06 1.85
N ALA A 350 12.85 22.16 1.38
CA ALA A 350 13.44 22.24 0.05
C ALA A 350 14.54 21.18 -0.16
N ARG A 351 15.40 20.94 0.84
CA ARG A 351 16.43 19.90 0.76
C ARG A 351 15.83 18.49 0.69
N LEU A 352 14.88 18.18 1.57
CA LEU A 352 14.18 16.89 1.55
C LEU A 352 13.37 16.68 0.26
N ALA A 353 12.82 17.75 -0.31
CA ALA A 353 12.09 17.70 -1.58
C ALA A 353 13.01 17.29 -2.75
N MET A 354 14.29 17.64 -2.72
CA MET A 354 15.28 17.30 -3.75
C MET A 354 15.88 15.89 -3.62
N THR A 355 15.72 15.23 -2.47
CA THR A 355 16.31 13.90 -2.18
C THR A 355 15.31 12.76 -2.36
N GLY A 356 14.18 13.06 -3.01
CA GLY A 356 13.16 12.08 -3.38
C GLY A 356 13.65 11.06 -4.37
N ILE A 357 12.84 10.02 -4.55
CA ILE A 357 13.07 9.05 -5.60
C ILE A 357 12.97 9.79 -6.96
N SER A 358 13.98 9.65 -7.82
CA SER A 358 13.84 10.16 -9.19
C SER A 358 12.77 9.35 -9.91
N ALA A 359 12.00 9.97 -10.81
CA ALA A 359 10.99 9.24 -11.61
C ALA A 359 11.58 8.05 -12.42
N ALA A 360 12.91 7.93 -12.49
CA ALA A 360 13.65 6.81 -13.10
C ALA A 360 14.15 5.76 -12.09
N GLU A 361 14.42 6.13 -10.83
CA GLU A 361 14.76 5.20 -9.71
C GLU A 361 13.52 4.69 -8.97
N ASP A 362 12.35 5.14 -9.41
CA ASP A 362 11.00 4.71 -9.03
C ASP A 362 10.68 3.25 -9.39
N ALA A 363 11.69 2.39 -9.52
CA ALA A 363 11.53 0.95 -9.66
C ALA A 363 10.69 0.35 -8.51
N ASN A 364 10.65 1.00 -7.33
CA ASN A 364 9.82 0.60 -6.18
C ASN A 364 8.55 1.46 -5.95
N THR A 365 8.29 2.46 -6.80
CA THR A 365 7.04 3.25 -6.79
C THR A 365 6.41 3.22 -8.19
N THR A 366 6.52 2.06 -8.82
CA THR A 366 5.66 1.70 -9.95
C THR A 366 4.22 2.01 -9.55
N ALA A 367 3.53 2.85 -10.34
CA ALA A 367 2.09 3.05 -10.19
C ALA A 367 1.45 1.69 -9.93
N PHE A 368 0.47 1.60 -9.04
CA PHE A 368 -0.14 0.34 -8.59
C PHE A 368 -0.40 -0.71 -9.71
N ASN A 369 -0.66 -0.22 -10.92
CA ASN A 369 -0.75 -0.94 -12.19
C ASN A 369 0.52 -1.64 -12.67
N GLU A 370 1.66 -0.97 -12.61
CA GLU A 370 2.93 -1.44 -13.15
C GLU A 370 3.54 -2.54 -12.30
N ARG A 371 3.34 -2.53 -10.97
CA ARG A 371 3.79 -3.60 -10.07
C ARG A 371 3.19 -4.96 -10.44
N ALA A 372 1.94 -4.99 -10.91
CA ALA A 372 1.30 -6.22 -11.36
C ALA A 372 2.03 -6.88 -12.54
N LEU A 373 2.72 -6.08 -13.37
CA LEU A 373 3.43 -6.48 -14.57
C LEU A 373 4.96 -6.49 -14.39
N GLU A 374 5.43 -6.18 -13.18
CA GLU A 374 6.83 -6.00 -12.88
C GLU A 374 7.59 -7.32 -13.00
N LEU A 375 8.77 -7.24 -13.61
CA LEU A 375 9.64 -8.37 -13.87
C LEU A 375 11.09 -7.97 -13.66
N LYS A 376 11.78 -8.74 -12.81
CA LYS A 376 13.24 -8.66 -12.64
C LYS A 376 13.93 -9.44 -13.76
N GLU A 377 14.86 -8.81 -14.47
CA GLU A 377 15.72 -9.53 -15.40
C GLU A 377 16.76 -10.34 -14.63
N THR A 378 16.81 -11.65 -14.87
CA THR A 378 17.72 -12.58 -14.17
C THR A 378 18.78 -13.18 -15.09
N GLY A 379 18.68 -12.89 -16.39
CA GLY A 379 19.64 -13.27 -17.41
C GLY A 379 19.12 -12.93 -18.81
N PRO A 380 19.92 -13.20 -19.86
CA PRO A 380 19.53 -12.89 -21.22
C PRO A 380 18.18 -13.50 -21.60
N ASP A 381 17.26 -12.65 -22.05
CA ASP A 381 15.89 -13.01 -22.43
C ASP A 381 15.16 -13.83 -21.33
N THR A 382 15.54 -13.65 -20.06
CA THR A 382 15.01 -14.39 -18.91
C THR A 382 14.61 -13.43 -17.79
N PHE A 383 13.36 -13.52 -17.37
CA PHE A 383 12.74 -12.61 -16.43
C PHE A 383 12.06 -13.38 -15.31
N MET A 384 11.93 -12.78 -14.14
CA MET A 384 11.29 -13.38 -12.97
C MET A 384 10.22 -12.44 -12.42
N SER A 385 9.06 -12.99 -12.07
CA SER A 385 8.03 -12.22 -11.37
C SER A 385 8.57 -11.68 -10.05
N VAL A 386 8.14 -10.47 -9.69
CA VAL A 386 8.43 -9.88 -8.37
C VAL A 386 7.30 -10.18 -7.39
N ASP A 387 6.07 -10.24 -7.90
CA ASP A 387 4.87 -10.41 -7.10
C ASP A 387 3.80 -11.21 -7.86
N LEU A 388 2.98 -11.95 -7.12
CA LEU A 388 1.95 -12.85 -7.64
C LEU A 388 0.70 -12.78 -6.77
N TRP A 389 -0.41 -12.38 -7.37
CA TRP A 389 -1.72 -12.39 -6.73
C TRP A 389 -2.39 -13.75 -6.94
N GLN A 390 -2.72 -14.41 -5.83
CA GLN A 390 -3.58 -15.58 -5.81
C GLN A 390 -4.91 -15.22 -5.15
N PRO A 391 -6.02 -15.20 -5.91
CA PRO A 391 -7.30 -14.79 -5.36
C PRO A 391 -7.79 -15.73 -4.25
N SER A 392 -8.45 -15.20 -3.23
CA SER A 392 -8.96 -16.00 -2.10
C SER A 392 -9.92 -17.10 -2.57
N GLY A 393 -9.58 -18.35 -2.25
CA GLY A 393 -10.34 -19.55 -2.65
C GLY A 393 -9.99 -20.10 -4.04
N ASN A 394 -9.11 -19.43 -4.79
CA ASN A 394 -8.60 -19.96 -6.05
C ASN A 394 -7.41 -20.90 -5.81
N ARG A 395 -7.30 -21.93 -6.67
CA ARG A 395 -6.23 -22.94 -6.61
C ARG A 395 -4.87 -22.43 -7.05
N GLY A 396 -4.81 -21.30 -7.75
CA GLY A 396 -3.55 -20.76 -8.23
C GLY A 396 -3.63 -19.28 -8.55
N VAL A 397 -2.48 -18.73 -8.92
CA VAL A 397 -2.30 -17.31 -9.27
C VAL A 397 -3.26 -16.87 -10.37
N PHE A 398 -3.58 -15.57 -10.39
CA PHE A 398 -4.50 -15.01 -11.37
C PHE A 398 -3.93 -15.10 -12.80
N GLY A 399 -4.72 -15.68 -13.71
CA GLY A 399 -4.31 -15.97 -15.09
C GLY A 399 -3.94 -14.71 -15.88
N GLY A 400 -4.72 -13.64 -15.75
CA GLY A 400 -4.44 -12.34 -16.33
C GLY A 400 -3.05 -11.81 -15.95
N GLN A 401 -2.60 -12.01 -14.71
CA GLN A 401 -1.26 -11.60 -14.30
C GLN A 401 -0.17 -12.33 -15.07
N VAL A 402 -0.33 -13.65 -15.23
CA VAL A 402 0.63 -14.48 -15.99
C VAL A 402 0.66 -14.08 -17.46
N ILE A 403 -0.50 -13.76 -18.06
CA ILE A 403 -0.59 -13.29 -19.46
C ILE A 403 0.13 -11.94 -19.61
N GLY A 404 -0.20 -10.97 -18.76
CA GLY A 404 0.38 -9.62 -18.80
C GLY A 404 1.89 -9.63 -18.60
N GLN A 405 2.38 -10.41 -17.62
CA GLN A 405 3.81 -10.59 -17.36
C GLN A 405 4.51 -11.30 -18.52
N ALA A 406 3.91 -12.35 -19.10
CA ALA A 406 4.50 -13.02 -20.27
C ALA A 406 4.62 -12.08 -21.48
N LEU A 407 3.60 -11.25 -21.73
CA LEU A 407 3.66 -10.24 -22.80
C LEU A 407 4.70 -9.15 -22.49
N SER A 408 4.82 -8.72 -21.22
CA SER A 408 5.86 -7.79 -20.75
C SER A 408 7.26 -8.35 -21.00
N ALA A 409 7.52 -9.60 -20.62
CA ALA A 409 8.77 -10.30 -20.89
C ALA A 409 9.07 -10.35 -22.40
N ALA A 410 8.09 -10.72 -23.24
CA ALA A 410 8.26 -10.71 -24.68
C ALA A 410 8.61 -9.31 -25.21
N GLY A 411 7.87 -8.28 -24.76
CA GLY A 411 8.05 -6.89 -25.14
C GLY A 411 9.43 -6.33 -24.82
N LYS A 412 9.99 -6.67 -23.64
CA LYS A 412 11.37 -6.29 -23.24
C LYS A 412 12.46 -6.82 -24.20
N THR A 413 12.16 -7.82 -25.03
CA THR A 413 13.10 -8.38 -26.02
C THR A 413 12.88 -7.86 -27.45
N ILE A 414 11.99 -6.88 -27.63
CA ILE A 414 11.67 -6.26 -28.92
C ILE A 414 12.46 -4.97 -29.07
N ASN A 415 13.15 -4.85 -30.20
CA ASN A 415 13.87 -3.64 -30.58
C ASN A 415 13.17 -2.97 -31.77
N GLY A 416 12.96 -1.66 -31.69
CA GLY A 416 12.37 -0.86 -32.76
C GLY A 416 10.86 -0.63 -32.63
N PRO A 417 10.21 -0.04 -33.64
CA PRO A 417 8.86 0.49 -33.55
C PRO A 417 7.79 -0.59 -33.77
N PHE A 418 7.91 -1.75 -33.11
CA PHE A 418 6.91 -2.81 -33.21
C PHE A 418 5.88 -2.71 -32.08
N ARG A 419 4.64 -3.06 -32.37
CA ARG A 419 3.53 -3.20 -31.40
C ARG A 419 3.07 -4.64 -31.38
N CYS A 420 2.61 -5.14 -30.23
CA CYS A 420 2.03 -6.48 -30.19
C CYS A 420 0.75 -6.47 -31.04
N ASN A 421 0.63 -7.38 -32.00
CA ASN A 421 -0.60 -7.51 -32.79
C ASN A 421 -1.42 -8.73 -32.33
N SER A 422 -0.78 -9.73 -31.72
CA SER A 422 -1.49 -10.81 -31.04
C SER A 422 -0.63 -11.52 -29.99
N VAL A 423 -1.28 -12.07 -28.97
CA VAL A 423 -0.70 -13.01 -28.01
C VAL A 423 -1.63 -14.19 -27.82
N HIS A 424 -1.09 -15.40 -27.90
CA HIS A 424 -1.80 -16.67 -27.76
C HIS A 424 -1.20 -17.45 -26.61
N CYS A 425 -2.00 -17.79 -25.61
CA CYS A 425 -1.57 -18.32 -24.33
C CYS A 425 -2.17 -19.70 -24.05
N TYR A 426 -1.42 -20.56 -23.37
CA TYR A 426 -1.87 -21.86 -22.87
C TYR A 426 -1.55 -21.99 -21.38
N PHE A 427 -2.57 -22.33 -20.59
CA PHE A 427 -2.44 -22.63 -19.17
C PHE A 427 -2.27 -24.14 -19.00
N LEU A 428 -1.10 -24.56 -18.52
CA LEU A 428 -0.72 -25.97 -18.43
C LEU A 428 -0.83 -26.52 -17.01
N ALA A 429 -0.60 -25.68 -16.00
CA ALA A 429 -0.74 -26.02 -14.59
C ALA A 429 -1.06 -24.78 -13.75
N ALA A 430 -1.65 -24.99 -12.57
CA ALA A 430 -1.87 -23.92 -11.60
C ALA A 430 -0.52 -23.45 -11.01
N GLY A 431 -0.27 -22.14 -11.05
CA GLY A 431 0.87 -21.54 -10.34
C GLY A 431 0.54 -21.23 -8.89
N THR A 432 1.55 -21.16 -8.01
CA THR A 432 1.40 -20.76 -6.60
C THR A 432 1.88 -19.33 -6.38
N ASN A 433 1.47 -18.67 -5.30
CA ASN A 433 2.01 -17.34 -4.92
C ASN A 433 3.27 -17.41 -4.02
N THR A 434 3.67 -18.60 -3.58
CA THR A 434 4.82 -18.80 -2.68
C THR A 434 6.16 -18.84 -3.40
N GLU A 435 6.16 -19.01 -4.72
CA GLU A 435 7.35 -19.19 -5.55
C GLU A 435 7.23 -18.30 -6.78
N MET A 436 8.30 -17.63 -7.19
CA MET A 436 8.25 -16.73 -8.34
C MET A 436 8.24 -17.48 -9.67
N ILE A 437 7.53 -16.93 -10.66
CA ILE A 437 7.46 -17.45 -12.01
C ILE A 437 8.66 -16.93 -12.81
N THR A 438 9.42 -17.85 -13.41
CA THR A 438 10.48 -17.51 -14.35
C THR A 438 9.94 -17.56 -15.79
N TYR A 439 9.97 -16.43 -16.49
CA TYR A 439 9.62 -16.28 -17.89
C TYR A 439 10.87 -16.33 -18.77
N LYS A 440 11.02 -17.39 -19.55
CA LYS A 440 12.09 -17.51 -20.54
C LYS A 440 11.54 -17.18 -21.93
N VAL A 441 12.13 -16.17 -22.56
CA VAL A 441 11.75 -15.72 -23.89
C VAL A 441 12.69 -16.34 -24.92
N ARG A 442 12.12 -16.92 -25.97
CA ARG A 442 12.83 -17.35 -27.17
C ARG A 442 12.45 -16.44 -28.32
N ARG A 443 13.43 -15.82 -28.95
CA ARG A 443 13.27 -15.06 -30.19
C ARG A 443 13.03 -16.04 -31.34
N VAL A 444 11.79 -16.13 -31.83
CA VAL A 444 11.41 -17.10 -32.88
C VAL A 444 11.67 -16.52 -34.26
N ARG A 445 11.29 -15.26 -34.47
CA ARG A 445 11.46 -14.54 -35.74
C ARG A 445 11.83 -13.10 -35.48
N GLN A 446 12.75 -12.58 -36.28
CA GLN A 446 13.11 -11.17 -36.35
C GLN A 446 13.06 -10.73 -37.82
N GLY A 447 11.93 -10.19 -38.26
CA GLY A 447 11.73 -9.68 -39.62
C GLY A 447 11.68 -8.15 -39.65
N THR A 448 11.54 -7.60 -40.86
CA THR A 448 11.38 -6.15 -41.08
C THR A 448 10.00 -5.64 -40.68
N SER A 449 8.95 -6.41 -41.00
CA SER A 449 7.55 -6.09 -40.69
C SER A 449 7.00 -6.81 -39.47
N TYR A 450 7.46 -8.04 -39.20
CA TYR A 450 6.98 -8.88 -38.10
C TYR A 450 8.10 -9.48 -37.25
N CYS A 451 7.87 -9.54 -35.93
CA CYS A 451 8.69 -10.25 -34.96
C CYS A 451 7.83 -11.22 -34.16
N SER A 452 8.39 -12.36 -33.76
CA SER A 452 7.68 -13.34 -32.93
C SER A 452 8.52 -13.77 -31.74
N ARG A 453 7.87 -13.90 -30.58
CA ARG A 453 8.47 -14.31 -29.31
C ARG A 453 7.67 -15.46 -28.74
N HIS A 454 8.38 -16.50 -28.31
CA HIS A 454 7.80 -17.62 -27.59
C HIS A 454 8.24 -17.55 -26.13
N VAL A 455 7.28 -17.44 -25.22
CA VAL A 455 7.53 -17.31 -23.79
C VAL A 455 7.15 -18.62 -23.11
N VAL A 456 8.05 -19.13 -22.27
CA VAL A 456 7.82 -20.29 -21.43
C VAL A 456 7.92 -19.85 -19.98
N ALA A 457 6.81 -19.93 -19.24
CA ALA A 457 6.78 -19.61 -17.82
C ALA A 457 6.92 -20.88 -16.99
N LYS A 458 7.87 -20.86 -16.04
CA LYS A 458 8.19 -21.99 -15.17
C LYS A 458 8.09 -21.61 -13.71
N GLN A 459 7.67 -22.59 -12.91
CA GLN A 459 7.68 -22.50 -11.46
C GLN A 459 8.13 -23.87 -10.91
N LEU A 460 9.04 -23.88 -9.94
CA LEU A 460 9.63 -25.12 -9.40
C LEU A 460 10.17 -26.07 -10.51
N GLY A 461 10.76 -25.49 -11.56
CA GLY A 461 11.29 -26.23 -12.72
C GLY A 461 10.24 -26.77 -13.71
N ARG A 462 8.94 -26.71 -13.39
CA ARG A 462 7.84 -27.18 -14.24
C ARG A 462 7.29 -26.05 -15.11
N VAL A 463 6.92 -26.37 -16.35
CA VAL A 463 6.24 -25.40 -17.23
C VAL A 463 4.78 -25.29 -16.79
N ILE A 464 4.34 -24.09 -16.43
CA ILE A 464 2.97 -23.83 -15.99
C ILE A 464 2.16 -23.07 -17.05
N PHE A 465 2.85 -22.34 -17.92
CA PHE A 465 2.24 -21.47 -18.92
C PHE A 465 3.17 -21.29 -20.12
N MET A 466 2.59 -21.14 -21.32
CA MET A 466 3.33 -20.82 -22.54
C MET A 466 2.56 -19.76 -23.34
N ALA A 467 3.28 -18.87 -24.00
CA ALA A 467 2.67 -17.89 -24.90
C ALA A 467 3.47 -17.73 -26.20
N MET A 468 2.76 -17.45 -27.30
CA MET A 468 3.32 -16.96 -28.55
C MET A 468 2.81 -15.55 -28.78
N ALA A 469 3.73 -14.58 -28.79
CA ALA A 469 3.43 -13.17 -29.07
C ALA A 469 3.98 -12.78 -30.45
N SER A 470 3.12 -12.17 -31.27
CA SER A 470 3.47 -11.57 -32.55
C SER A 470 3.47 -10.06 -32.40
N PHE A 471 4.51 -9.43 -32.97
CA PHE A 471 4.67 -7.99 -33.00
C PHE A 471 4.78 -7.52 -34.45
N GLN A 472 4.08 -6.45 -34.79
CA GLN A 472 4.04 -5.87 -36.12
C GLN A 472 4.51 -4.41 -36.07
N ARG A 473 5.25 -3.98 -37.09
CA ARG A 473 5.51 -2.55 -37.31
C ARG A 473 4.21 -1.88 -37.75
N PRO A 474 3.75 -0.79 -37.11
CA PRO A 474 2.53 -0.10 -37.51
C PRO A 474 2.54 0.28 -39.00
N GLU A 475 1.42 0.05 -39.67
CA GLU A 475 1.19 0.37 -41.08
C GLU A 475 -0.05 1.26 -41.21
N PRO A 476 -0.13 2.16 -42.21
CA PRO A 476 -1.33 2.95 -42.46
C PRO A 476 -2.53 2.09 -42.87
N SER A 477 -3.69 2.34 -42.26
CA SER A 477 -4.93 1.64 -42.59
C SER A 477 -5.50 2.13 -43.93
N VAL A 478 -5.45 1.30 -44.97
CA VAL A 478 -6.12 1.55 -46.28
C VAL A 478 -7.49 0.89 -46.34
N LEU A 479 -7.65 -0.26 -45.66
CA LEU A 479 -8.90 -0.99 -45.54
C LEU A 479 -9.27 -1.02 -44.05
N SER A 480 -10.49 -0.58 -43.71
CA SER A 480 -10.95 -0.59 -42.31
C SER A 480 -12.45 -0.88 -42.24
N HIS A 481 -12.79 -1.82 -41.36
CA HIS A 481 -14.15 -2.09 -40.88
C HIS A 481 -14.04 -2.71 -39.49
N GLN A 482 -15.06 -2.52 -38.66
CA GLN A 482 -15.13 -3.13 -37.33
C GLN A 482 -16.60 -3.39 -36.96
N TYR A 483 -16.82 -4.15 -35.89
CA TYR A 483 -18.13 -4.20 -35.26
C TYR A 483 -18.48 -2.85 -34.64
N GLU A 484 -19.75 -2.47 -34.67
CA GLU A 484 -20.23 -1.29 -33.94
C GLU A 484 -20.15 -1.54 -32.43
N MET A 485 -19.78 -0.51 -31.67
CA MET A 485 -19.86 -0.54 -30.21
C MET A 485 -21.34 -0.48 -29.77
N PRO A 486 -21.81 -1.39 -28.91
CA PRO A 486 -23.19 -1.35 -28.43
C PRO A 486 -23.43 -0.11 -27.55
N GLN A 487 -24.65 0.41 -27.60
CA GLN A 487 -25.07 1.51 -26.73
C GLN A 487 -25.29 1.00 -25.31
N VAL A 488 -24.49 1.50 -24.38
CA VAL A 488 -24.51 1.12 -22.96
C VAL A 488 -24.41 2.35 -22.06
N PRO A 489 -24.87 2.27 -20.80
CA PRO A 489 -24.66 3.37 -19.86
C PRO A 489 -23.16 3.72 -19.69
N PRO A 490 -22.82 5.01 -19.57
CA PRO A 490 -21.44 5.43 -19.35
C PRO A 490 -20.93 4.94 -17.99
N PRO A 491 -19.62 4.68 -17.85
CA PRO A 491 -19.05 4.10 -16.62
C PRO A 491 -19.38 4.92 -15.38
N GLU A 492 -19.42 6.25 -15.48
CA GLU A 492 -19.71 7.17 -14.38
C GLU A 492 -21.12 7.00 -13.79
N SER A 493 -22.07 6.50 -14.58
CA SER A 493 -23.45 6.23 -14.13
C SER A 493 -23.63 4.88 -13.44
N LEU A 494 -22.61 4.01 -13.51
CA LEU A 494 -22.64 2.66 -12.97
C LEU A 494 -22.00 2.63 -11.58
N ILE A 495 -22.54 1.78 -10.71
CA ILE A 495 -21.97 1.56 -9.39
C ILE A 495 -20.63 0.82 -9.47
N SER A 496 -19.73 1.11 -8.53
CA SER A 496 -18.45 0.43 -8.45
C SER A 496 -18.64 -1.06 -8.13
N ARG A 497 -17.63 -1.88 -8.47
CA ARG A 497 -17.63 -3.31 -8.13
C ARG A 497 -17.79 -3.55 -6.62
N GLU A 498 -17.18 -2.73 -5.79
CA GLU A 498 -17.31 -2.80 -4.33
C GLU A 498 -18.74 -2.52 -3.88
N ALA A 499 -19.35 -1.43 -4.37
CA ALA A 499 -20.73 -1.09 -4.08
C ALA A 499 -21.68 -2.20 -4.57
N TYR A 500 -21.42 -2.78 -5.75
CA TYR A 500 -22.16 -3.93 -6.26
C TYR A 500 -22.04 -5.15 -5.34
N MET A 501 -20.84 -5.50 -4.88
CA MET A 501 -20.61 -6.64 -3.98
C MET A 501 -21.32 -6.46 -2.63
N ARG A 502 -21.30 -5.23 -2.06
CA ARG A 502 -22.07 -4.90 -0.85
C ARG A 502 -23.58 -5.04 -1.09
N ALA A 503 -24.08 -4.50 -2.21
CA ALA A 503 -25.51 -4.52 -2.54
C ALA A 503 -26.06 -5.93 -2.88
N GLN A 504 -25.27 -6.78 -3.55
CA GLN A 504 -25.71 -8.12 -3.97
C GLN A 504 -25.92 -9.06 -2.76
N ARG A 505 -25.09 -8.93 -1.72
CA ARG A 505 -25.15 -9.79 -0.53
C ARG A 505 -26.21 -9.35 0.48
N ALA A 506 -26.50 -8.05 0.55
CA ALA A 506 -27.67 -7.52 1.28
C ALA A 506 -29.01 -8.07 0.76
N ARG A 507 -29.07 -8.48 -0.52
CA ARG A 507 -30.26 -9.08 -1.14
C ARG A 507 -30.45 -10.58 -0.88
N LEU A 508 -29.41 -11.30 -0.44
CA LEU A 508 -29.39 -12.77 -0.34
C LEU A 508 -29.69 -13.31 1.08
N ASN A 509 -30.07 -12.47 2.05
CA ASN A 509 -30.57 -12.81 3.39
C ASN A 509 -29.94 -14.06 4.05
N ASN A 510 -28.61 -14.07 4.28
CA ASN A 510 -27.94 -14.90 5.32
C ASN A 510 -26.39 -14.76 5.37
N GLY A 511 -25.82 -13.57 5.61
CA GLY A 511 -24.39 -13.52 5.95
C GLY A 511 -23.80 -12.14 6.16
N LEU A 512 -22.76 -12.08 7.00
CA LEU A 512 -21.86 -10.94 7.17
C LEU A 512 -21.25 -10.53 5.82
N VAL A 513 -21.10 -9.23 5.59
CA VAL A 513 -20.35 -8.71 4.43
C VAL A 513 -18.90 -9.19 4.56
N ASP A 514 -18.40 -9.87 3.54
CA ASP A 514 -17.02 -10.33 3.45
C ASP A 514 -16.13 -9.16 3.03
N GLU A 515 -15.92 -8.21 3.95
CA GLU A 515 -15.17 -6.98 3.71
C GLU A 515 -13.73 -7.28 3.28
N ALA A 516 -13.12 -8.37 3.76
CA ALA A 516 -11.80 -8.82 3.32
C ALA A 516 -11.77 -9.12 1.81
N LYS A 517 -12.80 -9.80 1.28
CA LYS A 517 -12.91 -10.05 -0.15
C LYS A 517 -13.21 -8.79 -0.95
N ILE A 518 -13.93 -7.82 -0.38
CA ILE A 518 -14.16 -6.53 -1.03
C ILE A 518 -12.85 -5.75 -1.13
N ALA A 519 -12.10 -5.67 -0.03
CA ALA A 519 -10.77 -5.05 0.02
C ALA A 519 -9.79 -5.71 -0.96
N GLU A 520 -9.78 -7.05 -1.04
CA GLU A 520 -8.95 -7.80 -2.00
C GLU A 520 -9.21 -7.38 -3.46
N TYR A 521 -10.48 -7.29 -3.86
CA TYR A 521 -10.84 -6.85 -5.22
C TYR A 521 -10.66 -5.33 -5.42
N GLY A 522 -10.83 -4.54 -4.36
CA GLY A 522 -10.49 -3.11 -4.34
C GLY A 522 -8.99 -2.89 -4.55
N ALA A 523 -8.16 -3.82 -4.09
CA ALA A 523 -6.72 -3.84 -4.26
C ALA A 523 -6.24 -4.40 -5.62
N LEU A 524 -7.09 -4.47 -6.65
CA LEU A 524 -6.68 -4.85 -8.00
C LEU A 524 -6.29 -3.66 -8.87
N PRO A 525 -5.24 -3.79 -9.71
CA PRO A 525 -4.75 -2.73 -10.61
C PRO A 525 -5.78 -2.31 -11.66
N VAL A 526 -6.89 -3.04 -11.78
CA VAL A 526 -7.95 -2.76 -12.74
C VAL A 526 -9.23 -2.46 -11.99
N GLU A 527 -9.81 -1.29 -12.26
CA GLU A 527 -11.17 -0.95 -11.90
C GLU A 527 -12.13 -1.58 -12.92
N SER A 528 -13.24 -2.16 -12.44
CA SER A 528 -14.30 -2.67 -13.31
C SER A 528 -15.69 -2.24 -12.88
N ARG A 529 -16.57 -1.99 -13.85
CA ARG A 529 -17.99 -1.67 -13.60
C ARG A 529 -18.87 -2.55 -14.48
N ALA A 530 -19.79 -3.28 -13.85
CA ALA A 530 -20.69 -4.19 -14.56
C ALA A 530 -21.73 -3.40 -15.36
N VAL A 531 -21.90 -3.77 -16.63
CA VAL A 531 -22.90 -3.16 -17.51
C VAL A 531 -24.13 -4.08 -17.56
N PRO A 532 -25.33 -3.57 -17.21
CA PRO A 532 -26.56 -4.31 -17.42
C PRO A 532 -26.79 -4.55 -18.91
N MET A 533 -26.81 -5.82 -19.33
CA MET A 533 -27.04 -6.21 -20.72
C MET A 533 -28.44 -6.80 -20.89
N PRO A 534 -29.18 -6.43 -21.96
CA PRO A 534 -30.45 -7.07 -22.29
C PRO A 534 -30.22 -8.53 -22.69
N LYS A 535 -31.29 -9.33 -22.74
CA LYS A 535 -31.18 -10.68 -23.32
C LYS A 535 -30.82 -10.58 -24.80
N ASP A 536 -29.80 -11.33 -25.21
CA ASP A 536 -29.40 -11.41 -26.62
C ASP A 536 -30.52 -12.05 -27.45
N LYS A 537 -30.81 -11.48 -28.63
CA LYS A 537 -31.88 -11.97 -29.51
C LYS A 537 -31.62 -13.38 -30.05
N ARG A 538 -30.37 -13.82 -30.11
CA ARG A 538 -29.96 -15.16 -30.54
C ARG A 538 -30.01 -16.17 -29.39
N GLY A 539 -30.28 -15.72 -28.16
CA GLY A 539 -30.28 -16.54 -26.95
C GLY A 539 -28.88 -16.84 -26.41
N LEU A 540 -27.85 -16.15 -26.88
CA LEU A 540 -26.49 -16.37 -26.39
C LEU A 540 -26.27 -15.70 -25.02
N PRO A 541 -25.48 -16.33 -24.13
CA PRO A 541 -24.95 -15.66 -22.94
C PRO A 541 -24.10 -14.47 -23.35
N ILE A 542 -24.49 -13.28 -22.89
CA ILE A 542 -23.72 -12.05 -23.10
C ILE A 542 -23.40 -11.38 -21.77
N ASN A 543 -22.25 -10.70 -21.73
CA ASN A 543 -21.79 -9.91 -20.61
C ASN A 543 -21.11 -8.66 -21.12
N ALA A 544 -21.12 -7.58 -20.34
CA ALA A 544 -20.31 -6.42 -20.63
C ALA A 544 -19.83 -5.77 -19.33
N ILE A 545 -18.60 -5.29 -19.36
CA ILE A 545 -17.98 -4.55 -18.25
C ILE A 545 -17.18 -3.37 -18.82
N TRP A 546 -17.21 -2.25 -18.12
CA TRP A 546 -16.20 -1.22 -18.29
C TRP A 546 -14.96 -1.62 -17.50
N LEU A 547 -13.78 -1.46 -18.09
CA LEU A 547 -12.48 -1.73 -17.47
C LEU A 547 -11.56 -0.52 -17.63
N ARG A 548 -10.71 -0.29 -16.63
CA ARG A 548 -9.66 0.73 -16.68
C ARG A 548 -8.56 0.42 -15.66
N ALA A 549 -7.31 0.60 -16.04
CA ALA A 549 -6.17 0.50 -15.11
C ALA A 549 -6.16 1.69 -14.13
N LYS A 550 -5.79 1.48 -12.86
CA LYS A 550 -5.82 2.50 -11.79
C LYS A 550 -4.54 3.32 -11.68
N GLY A 551 -4.62 4.63 -11.85
CA GLY A 551 -3.44 5.52 -11.83
C GLY A 551 -3.00 5.93 -13.24
N ASP A 552 -2.02 6.82 -13.33
CA ASP A 552 -1.58 7.39 -14.61
C ASP A 552 -0.56 6.50 -15.32
N MET A 553 -0.80 6.19 -16.59
CA MET A 553 0.11 5.46 -17.48
C MET A 553 0.64 6.34 -18.63
N SER A 554 0.53 7.67 -18.53
CA SER A 554 0.84 8.60 -19.62
C SER A 554 2.30 8.59 -20.09
N SER A 555 3.22 8.29 -19.19
CA SER A 555 4.66 8.21 -19.44
C SER A 555 5.08 6.88 -20.08
N LEU A 556 4.19 5.88 -20.12
CA LEU A 556 4.52 4.52 -20.54
C LEU A 556 4.33 4.30 -22.04
N GLY A 557 5.21 3.49 -22.62
CA GLY A 557 5.10 3.09 -24.03
C GLY A 557 3.91 2.17 -24.31
N HIS A 558 3.44 2.15 -25.56
CA HIS A 558 2.26 1.37 -25.99
C HIS A 558 2.23 -0.10 -25.55
N VAL A 559 3.39 -0.77 -25.51
CA VAL A 559 3.48 -2.17 -25.08
C VAL A 559 3.00 -2.34 -23.62
N HIS A 560 3.25 -1.38 -22.73
CA HIS A 560 2.77 -1.45 -21.35
C HIS A 560 1.23 -1.40 -21.27
N HIS A 561 0.59 -0.54 -22.07
CA HIS A 561 -0.87 -0.53 -22.18
C HIS A 561 -1.41 -1.87 -22.73
N GLN A 562 -0.72 -2.49 -23.69
CA GLN A 562 -1.08 -3.82 -24.21
C GLN A 562 -0.93 -4.92 -23.15
N CYS A 563 0.14 -4.88 -22.35
CA CYS A 563 0.33 -5.80 -21.21
C CYS A 563 -0.78 -5.64 -20.17
N MET A 564 -1.16 -4.40 -19.85
CA MET A 564 -2.23 -4.14 -18.89
C MET A 564 -3.61 -4.55 -19.43
N LEU A 565 -3.88 -4.34 -20.71
CA LEU A 565 -5.12 -4.86 -21.30
C LEU A 565 -5.15 -6.38 -21.33
N ALA A 566 -4.01 -7.03 -21.61
CA ALA A 566 -3.89 -8.48 -21.56
C ALA A 566 -4.05 -9.05 -20.14
N TYR A 567 -3.67 -8.28 -19.12
CA TYR A 567 -3.99 -8.57 -17.73
C TYR A 567 -5.50 -8.47 -17.48
N ALA A 568 -6.11 -7.37 -17.92
CA ALA A 568 -7.51 -7.07 -17.68
C ALA A 568 -8.47 -7.98 -18.46
N SER A 569 -8.05 -8.51 -19.62
CA SER A 569 -8.90 -9.28 -20.52
C SER A 569 -9.33 -10.65 -19.99
N ASP A 570 -8.62 -11.19 -19.00
CA ASP A 570 -8.99 -12.45 -18.31
C ASP A 570 -10.13 -12.25 -17.30
N PHE A 571 -10.50 -11.01 -16.96
CA PHE A 571 -11.67 -10.75 -16.12
C PHE A 571 -12.98 -11.06 -16.84
N ALA A 572 -13.81 -11.89 -16.19
CA ALA A 572 -15.20 -12.20 -16.57
C ALA A 572 -15.43 -12.87 -17.94
N LEU A 573 -14.39 -13.10 -18.74
CA LEU A 573 -14.53 -13.71 -20.07
C LEU A 573 -15.08 -15.14 -19.97
N LEU A 574 -14.37 -16.04 -19.32
CA LEU A 574 -14.79 -17.45 -19.20
C LEU A 574 -16.11 -17.61 -18.44
N SER A 575 -16.35 -16.82 -17.39
CA SER A 575 -17.60 -16.89 -16.62
C SER A 575 -18.83 -16.49 -17.44
N THR A 576 -18.66 -15.77 -18.56
CA THR A 576 -19.75 -15.50 -19.51
C THR A 576 -20.41 -16.79 -20.01
N SER A 577 -19.63 -17.87 -20.18
CA SER A 577 -20.16 -19.19 -20.57
C SER A 577 -21.07 -19.85 -19.54
N LEU A 578 -21.01 -19.39 -18.28
CA LEU A 578 -21.77 -19.95 -17.17
C LEU A 578 -23.04 -19.17 -16.81
N ARG A 579 -23.25 -17.97 -17.38
CA ARG A 579 -24.38 -17.11 -17.03
C ARG A 579 -25.76 -17.81 -17.07
N PRO A 580 -26.07 -18.70 -18.03
CA PRO A 580 -27.34 -19.44 -18.00
C PRO A 580 -27.53 -20.30 -16.75
N PHE A 581 -26.44 -20.83 -16.19
CA PHE A 581 -26.44 -21.67 -14.99
C PHE A 581 -26.46 -20.83 -13.71
N GLU A 582 -25.76 -19.68 -13.68
CA GLU A 582 -25.77 -18.75 -12.54
C GLU A 582 -27.12 -18.06 -12.34
N MET A 583 -27.91 -17.92 -13.41
CA MET A 583 -29.25 -17.33 -13.37
C MET A 583 -30.36 -18.36 -13.11
N ASP A 584 -30.03 -19.63 -12.83
CA ASP A 584 -31.03 -20.65 -12.46
C ASP A 584 -31.52 -20.43 -11.01
N ALA A 585 -32.75 -19.94 -10.90
CA ALA A 585 -33.41 -19.69 -9.62
C ALA A 585 -33.58 -20.95 -8.74
N HIS A 586 -33.51 -22.14 -9.33
CA HIS A 586 -33.72 -23.41 -8.62
C HIS A 586 -32.43 -24.00 -8.03
N LYS A 587 -31.26 -23.34 -8.23
CA LYS A 587 -29.93 -23.84 -7.81
C LYS A 587 -29.66 -25.28 -8.26
N ARG A 588 -30.20 -25.69 -9.41
CA ARG A 588 -30.11 -27.07 -9.91
C ARG A 588 -28.67 -27.48 -10.23
N TYR A 589 -27.85 -26.51 -10.60
CA TYR A 589 -26.47 -26.73 -11.03
C TYR A 589 -25.48 -26.20 -10.01
N LYS A 590 -24.55 -27.06 -9.58
CA LYS A 590 -23.43 -26.67 -8.72
C LYS A 590 -22.13 -26.72 -9.53
N LEU A 591 -21.50 -25.57 -9.70
CA LEU A 591 -20.20 -25.47 -10.36
C LEU A 591 -19.11 -26.14 -9.50
N SER A 592 -18.36 -27.07 -10.09
CA SER A 592 -17.28 -27.79 -9.40
C SER A 592 -15.90 -27.34 -9.85
N MET A 593 -15.76 -26.85 -11.09
CA MET A 593 -14.48 -26.41 -11.64
C MET A 593 -14.68 -25.37 -12.73
N LEU A 594 -13.93 -24.27 -12.63
CA LEU A 594 -13.78 -23.27 -13.68
C LEU A 594 -12.31 -22.86 -13.78
N VAL A 595 -11.64 -23.27 -14.85
CA VAL A 595 -10.22 -22.94 -15.09
C VAL A 595 -9.99 -22.67 -16.57
N SER A 596 -9.17 -21.68 -16.88
CA SER A 596 -8.77 -21.35 -18.26
C SER A 596 -7.86 -22.45 -18.84
N LEU A 597 -8.07 -22.82 -20.10
CA LEU A 597 -7.18 -23.70 -20.86
C LEU A 597 -6.27 -22.88 -21.77
N ASP A 598 -6.84 -21.86 -22.42
CA ASP A 598 -6.13 -20.91 -23.25
C ASP A 598 -6.63 -19.47 -22.99
N HIS A 599 -5.93 -18.50 -23.57
CA HIS A 599 -6.42 -17.14 -23.71
C HIS A 599 -5.72 -16.49 -24.90
N THR A 600 -6.47 -15.79 -25.74
CA THR A 600 -5.91 -15.08 -26.88
C THR A 600 -6.38 -13.64 -26.89
N VAL A 601 -5.45 -12.73 -27.20
CA VAL A 601 -5.75 -11.31 -27.46
C VAL A 601 -5.20 -10.93 -28.82
N TRP A 602 -6.03 -10.32 -29.65
CA TRP A 602 -5.63 -9.60 -30.86
C TRP A 602 -5.77 -8.11 -30.60
N PHE A 603 -4.72 -7.34 -30.87
CA PHE A 603 -4.71 -5.89 -30.72
C PHE A 603 -4.81 -5.23 -32.09
N HIS A 604 -5.72 -4.27 -32.24
CA HIS A 604 -6.07 -3.69 -33.55
C HIS A 604 -5.59 -2.24 -33.67
N GLU A 605 -5.84 -1.43 -32.65
CA GLU A 605 -5.55 0.02 -32.65
C GLU A 605 -4.82 0.43 -31.37
N PRO A 606 -4.06 1.54 -31.36
CA PRO A 606 -3.48 2.07 -30.14
C PRO A 606 -4.56 2.61 -29.19
N PHE A 607 -4.34 2.43 -27.90
CA PHE A 607 -5.26 2.83 -26.84
C PHE A 607 -4.49 3.11 -25.56
N ARG A 608 -5.18 3.73 -24.60
CA ARG A 608 -4.72 3.92 -23.24
C ARG A 608 -5.45 2.97 -22.29
N ALA A 609 -4.70 2.13 -21.58
CA ALA A 609 -5.27 1.17 -20.63
C ALA A 609 -5.83 1.83 -19.37
N ASP A 610 -5.37 3.03 -19.04
CA ASP A 610 -5.84 3.89 -17.94
C ASP A 610 -6.99 4.82 -18.36
N GLU A 611 -7.56 4.61 -19.55
CA GLU A 611 -8.86 5.14 -19.96
C GLU A 611 -9.94 4.05 -19.89
N TRP A 612 -11.20 4.45 -19.82
CA TRP A 612 -12.32 3.49 -19.79
C TRP A 612 -12.47 2.77 -21.12
N LEU A 613 -12.36 1.44 -21.08
CA LEU A 613 -12.55 0.52 -22.20
C LEU A 613 -13.78 -0.36 -21.94
N LEU A 614 -14.67 -0.47 -22.93
CA LEU A 614 -15.85 -1.33 -22.86
C LEU A 614 -15.51 -2.72 -23.35
N TYR A 615 -15.59 -3.71 -22.47
CA TYR A 615 -15.37 -5.12 -22.81
C TYR A 615 -16.71 -5.86 -22.94
N VAL A 616 -17.07 -6.22 -24.16
CA VAL A 616 -18.29 -6.95 -24.51
C VAL A 616 -17.92 -8.40 -24.77
N MET A 617 -18.56 -9.33 -24.06
CA MET A 617 -18.27 -10.75 -24.10
C MET A 617 -19.53 -11.54 -24.48
N GLU A 618 -19.36 -12.60 -25.26
CA GLU A 618 -20.41 -13.56 -25.55
C GLU A 618 -19.86 -14.99 -25.51
N SER A 619 -20.71 -15.95 -25.14
CA SER A 619 -20.34 -17.37 -25.16
C SER A 619 -21.12 -18.10 -26.25
N PRO A 620 -20.46 -18.57 -27.32
CA PRO A 620 -21.15 -19.35 -28.35
C PRO A 620 -21.47 -20.78 -27.89
N ARG A 621 -20.76 -21.32 -26.90
CA ARG A 621 -20.93 -22.72 -26.47
C ARG A 621 -20.42 -22.97 -25.05
N ALA A 622 -21.22 -23.67 -24.25
CA ALA A 622 -20.81 -24.33 -23.02
C ALA A 622 -21.35 -25.77 -23.02
N ALA A 623 -20.48 -26.75 -23.21
CA ALA A 623 -20.85 -28.16 -23.32
C ALA A 623 -19.64 -29.08 -23.09
N SER A 624 -19.91 -30.35 -22.77
CA SER A 624 -18.87 -31.40 -22.65
C SER A 624 -17.74 -31.04 -21.68
N GLY A 625 -18.08 -30.37 -20.58
CA GLY A 625 -17.13 -29.95 -19.56
C GLY A 625 -16.25 -28.75 -19.94
N ARG A 626 -16.60 -28.01 -21.00
CA ARG A 626 -15.86 -26.83 -21.47
C ARG A 626 -16.79 -25.67 -21.80
N GLY A 627 -16.28 -24.45 -21.68
CA GLY A 627 -16.93 -23.22 -22.09
C GLY A 627 -16.02 -22.42 -23.01
N LEU A 628 -16.56 -21.94 -24.13
CA LEU A 628 -15.90 -21.01 -25.03
C LEU A 628 -16.53 -19.63 -24.86
N ALA A 629 -15.70 -18.61 -24.73
CA ALA A 629 -16.12 -17.22 -24.73
C ALA A 629 -15.26 -16.40 -25.69
N VAL A 630 -15.87 -15.41 -26.32
CA VAL A 630 -15.21 -14.43 -27.19
C VAL A 630 -15.56 -13.03 -26.73
N GLY A 631 -14.64 -12.09 -26.92
CA GLY A 631 -14.82 -10.72 -26.46
C GLY A 631 -14.31 -9.68 -27.44
N ARG A 632 -14.85 -8.47 -27.29
CA ARG A 632 -14.55 -7.27 -28.08
C ARG A 632 -14.35 -6.11 -27.12
N ILE A 633 -13.24 -5.41 -27.24
CA ILE A 633 -12.87 -4.31 -26.35
C ILE A 633 -12.86 -3.03 -27.16
N TYR A 634 -13.66 -2.06 -26.75
CA TYR A 634 -13.81 -0.77 -27.41
C TYR A 634 -13.26 0.35 -26.55
N SER A 635 -12.64 1.35 -27.17
CA SER A 635 -12.41 2.65 -26.54
C SER A 635 -13.73 3.40 -26.35
N ARG A 636 -13.72 4.45 -25.54
CA ARG A 636 -14.93 5.23 -25.21
C ARG A 636 -15.58 5.90 -26.43
N ASP A 637 -14.80 6.25 -27.43
CA ASP A 637 -15.24 6.80 -28.71
C ASP A 637 -15.69 5.73 -29.72
N GLY A 638 -15.66 4.45 -29.35
CA GLY A 638 -16.23 3.34 -30.12
C GLY A 638 -15.27 2.61 -31.04
N VAL A 639 -13.97 2.91 -31.01
CA VAL A 639 -12.96 2.19 -31.80
C VAL A 639 -12.72 0.80 -31.19
N LEU A 640 -12.72 -0.25 -32.01
CA LEU A 640 -12.45 -1.62 -31.55
C LEU A 640 -10.94 -1.80 -31.37
N VAL A 641 -10.45 -1.68 -30.13
CA VAL A 641 -9.01 -1.69 -29.83
C VAL A 641 -8.44 -3.10 -29.68
N ALA A 642 -9.25 -4.06 -29.25
CA ALA A 642 -8.83 -5.46 -29.12
C ALA A 642 -9.99 -6.47 -29.25
N SER A 643 -9.64 -7.72 -29.53
CA SER A 643 -10.56 -8.86 -29.49
C SER A 643 -9.94 -10.02 -28.74
N THR A 644 -10.77 -10.82 -28.08
CA THR A 644 -10.32 -11.89 -27.20
C THR A 644 -11.07 -13.19 -27.44
N ALA A 645 -10.44 -14.31 -27.12
CA ALA A 645 -11.05 -15.63 -27.10
C ALA A 645 -10.45 -16.49 -26.00
N GLN A 646 -11.26 -17.32 -25.36
CA GLN A 646 -10.85 -18.19 -24.27
C GLN A 646 -11.75 -19.43 -24.20
N GLU A 647 -11.13 -20.61 -24.26
CA GLU A 647 -11.72 -21.86 -23.80
C GLU A 647 -11.26 -22.16 -22.38
N GLY A 648 -12.16 -22.69 -21.56
CA GLY A 648 -11.85 -23.18 -20.23
C GLY A 648 -12.60 -24.45 -19.89
N VAL A 649 -12.08 -25.18 -18.91
CA VAL A 649 -12.82 -26.27 -18.27
C VAL A 649 -13.94 -25.65 -17.45
N ALA A 650 -15.17 -26.06 -17.75
CA ALA A 650 -16.38 -25.63 -17.08
C ALA A 650 -17.17 -26.88 -16.70
N ARG A 651 -17.06 -27.32 -15.44
CA ARG A 651 -17.73 -28.52 -14.94
C ARG A 651 -18.65 -28.18 -13.78
N GLY A 652 -19.81 -28.82 -13.76
CA GLY A 652 -20.75 -28.78 -12.65
C GLY A 652 -21.49 -30.10 -12.50
N THR A 653 -22.18 -30.24 -11.38
CA THR A 653 -23.06 -31.38 -11.07
C THR A 653 -24.51 -30.94 -11.16
N ASP A 654 -25.36 -31.79 -11.76
CA ASP A 654 -26.83 -31.64 -11.74
C ASP A 654 -27.35 -32.31 -10.45
N SER A 655 -27.97 -31.53 -9.57
CA SER A 655 -28.68 -32.06 -8.41
C SER A 655 -30.18 -31.97 -8.69
N GLU A 656 -30.85 -33.12 -8.79
CA GLU A 656 -32.32 -33.13 -8.79
C GLU A 656 -32.85 -32.60 -7.45
N PRO A 657 -34.07 -31.99 -7.44
CA PRO A 657 -34.64 -31.35 -6.25
C PRO A 657 -34.84 -32.28 -5.02
N ASP A 658 -34.61 -33.59 -5.14
CA ASP A 658 -34.74 -34.59 -4.08
C ASP A 658 -33.40 -35.11 -3.50
N GLY A 659 -32.29 -34.41 -3.77
CA GLY A 659 -31.01 -34.64 -3.06
C GLY A 659 -30.22 -35.90 -3.45
N ARG A 660 -30.63 -36.64 -4.49
CA ARG A 660 -29.87 -37.77 -5.02
C ARG A 660 -28.81 -37.30 -6.02
N THR A 661 -27.55 -37.59 -5.75
CA THR A 661 -26.44 -37.34 -6.68
C THR A 661 -26.49 -38.35 -7.82
N LEU A 662 -26.73 -37.90 -9.06
CA LEU A 662 -26.57 -38.75 -10.24
C LEU A 662 -25.07 -38.92 -10.51
N GLU A 663 -24.53 -40.11 -10.23
CA GLU A 663 -23.28 -40.52 -10.86
C GLU A 663 -23.50 -40.55 -12.39
N PHE A 664 -22.61 -39.87 -13.12
CA PHE A 664 -22.61 -39.84 -14.57
C PHE A 664 -22.56 -41.27 -15.12
N ARG A 665 -23.71 -41.81 -15.54
CA ARG A 665 -23.78 -43.04 -16.32
C ARG A 665 -23.17 -42.77 -17.69
N ASN A 666 -21.98 -43.33 -17.91
CA ASN A 666 -21.43 -43.56 -19.25
C ASN A 666 -22.47 -44.31 -20.09
N SER A 667 -23.22 -43.58 -20.90
CA SER A 667 -24.04 -44.13 -21.98
C SER A 667 -23.35 -43.83 -23.29
N VAL A 668 -22.26 -44.55 -23.54
CA VAL A 668 -21.88 -44.88 -24.91
C VAL A 668 -22.93 -45.88 -25.39
N ALA A 669 -23.96 -45.37 -26.05
CA ALA A 669 -24.93 -46.18 -26.79
C ALA A 669 -24.86 -45.76 -28.27
N LYS A 670 -24.15 -46.60 -29.04
CA LYS A 670 -24.33 -46.89 -30.47
C LYS A 670 -25.00 -45.81 -31.33
N LEU A 671 -24.19 -45.12 -32.13
CA LEU A 671 -24.18 -45.21 -33.60
C LEU A 671 -22.89 -44.59 -34.15
#